data_AF-A0A4R4V538-F1
#
_entry.id   AF-A0A4R4V538-F1
#
_cell.length_a   1.000
_cell.length_b   1.000
_cell.length_c   1.000
_cell.angle_alpha   90.00
_cell.angle_beta   90.00
_cell.angle_gamma   90.00
#
_symmetry.space_group_name_H-M   'P 1'
#
loop_
_entity.id
_entity.type
_entity.pdbx_description
1 polymer ?
#
loop_
_entity_poly.entity_id
_entity_poly.type
_entity_poly.pdbx_seq_one_letter_code
_entity_poly.pdbx_strand_id
1 'polypeptide(L)'
;MRAVGPGGRDAAFDTEVLSGPLGSRMDLAVKRGAARRRELLQLIRPYLAAVDARVKRDLPVARRVICHLIEHRPDEELVEGETLTTVVAAAAEPSKRIRKGLRWYAELPFSDELPPDLLRLRRSDLVPVTHIDDIVWVDGKLRVTGFAYLAGLSVRSRRFNWATVVLRGPRWLPPIRMRTRRVLAPEATHGAREPGCNYDWSGFTADLSPWSLRWRGAVRGAVSAVRRRMRHRPSVPDATTWRAEIVFWSRGARATGLLRGFSIGRAERPAGRRLKPGWWARPVWTSDRALQVVLQPNRAELKGVSVDGERLELKISLPGRTVTKGHARLGGHRIAADFTASGDGTQVVVGLAVPALLQEKDGRRLWVEPKGDPAASVMLADLAGTRTTVGDREITVLGDRRDRVVVSAHRIRPVITSAAWEGPVLVLRGDYPDAPGSRTLTLRHRSGLSYWIPMERSGDAFTVRVEPAAMDRFGDAVPLASGSWNLSVRHPSGEIVPLRVDHAALPGFDEDPRTFDGRTYRMISTRFDVPVVTVEEDRPADERGVAGTHVLRRVFYPAQRTEPLTDATAYVVNDGRLYADSVRAIYEERLRRGDDREHIWIVKDGAFVPDGGATVVRAGSREHHAALARSRHIITNAFLPTWFRAREDQVVVQTWHGTPVKHIGNDQPHMQRDPKPPIWHRQAAEVRGWDLLLSQSPWATPVLRKAFGYKGEVLESGLPRNDVLTSPDRDALAAAVRERLGLAPGKRVVLYAPTWRDYDRKNAMVKLDLAKAREALGADHEILVRAHPMQAMPAVPDIARDVTTYPDIAELLLVTDVLVTDYSSVMFDFVCTGRPIVFYGYDLAKYASKRGLYLDLPEQAPGPVLSTSAEVIDALRSIDEVAAAHADRYDAFRATFAPKDDGKATARVVDHLFP
;
A
#
# COMPACT_ATOMS: atom_id res chain seq x y z
N MET A 1 23.82 -19.36 23.43
CA MET A 1 24.15 -18.91 24.80
C MET A 1 25.60 -19.27 25.05
N ARG A 2 26.50 -18.28 25.22
CA ARG A 2 27.82 -18.51 25.82
C ARG A 2 27.66 -18.34 27.33
N ALA A 3 28.11 -19.33 28.09
CA ALA A 3 28.09 -19.31 29.55
C ALA A 3 28.97 -18.18 30.08
N VAL A 4 28.40 -17.31 30.92
CA VAL A 4 29.11 -16.36 31.76
C VAL A 4 29.04 -16.92 33.18
N GLY A 5 30.18 -17.01 33.85
CA GLY A 5 30.34 -17.57 35.18
C GLY A 5 29.58 -16.81 36.29
N PRO A 6 29.60 -17.34 37.53
CA PRO A 6 28.81 -16.82 38.63
C PRO A 6 29.41 -15.49 39.11
N GLY A 7 28.65 -14.39 39.01
CA GLY A 7 29.07 -13.10 39.60
C GLY A 7 28.94 -11.85 38.71
N GLY A 8 28.14 -11.86 37.65
CA GLY A 8 27.78 -10.62 36.96
C GLY A 8 26.84 -10.86 35.78
N ARG A 9 25.52 -10.74 36.00
CA ARG A 9 24.58 -10.65 34.88
C ARG A 9 24.91 -9.39 34.06
N ASP A 10 25.00 -9.55 32.75
CA ASP A 10 25.27 -8.43 31.84
C ASP A 10 24.03 -7.54 31.75
N ALA A 11 24.08 -6.37 32.40
CA ALA A 11 23.00 -5.40 32.37
C ALA A 11 22.63 -4.94 30.94
N ALA A 12 23.57 -4.99 30.00
CA ALA A 12 23.30 -4.70 28.59
C ALA A 12 22.45 -5.80 27.94
N PHE A 13 22.76 -7.06 28.25
CA PHE A 13 21.96 -8.22 27.83
C PHE A 13 20.53 -8.13 28.38
N ASP A 14 20.36 -7.90 29.68
CA ASP A 14 19.03 -7.81 30.31
C ASP A 14 18.20 -6.66 29.71
N THR A 15 18.84 -5.51 29.45
CA THR A 15 18.19 -4.37 28.77
C THR A 15 17.72 -4.74 27.37
N GLU A 16 18.57 -5.43 26.58
CA GLU A 16 18.28 -5.82 25.20
C GLU A 16 17.14 -6.83 25.13
N VAL A 17 17.15 -7.87 25.96
CA VAL A 17 16.11 -8.91 25.91
C VAL A 17 14.76 -8.39 26.40
N LEU A 18 14.72 -7.63 27.50
CA LEU A 18 13.48 -7.07 28.06
C LEU A 18 12.86 -6.00 27.16
N SER A 19 13.67 -5.19 26.48
CA SER A 19 13.17 -4.18 25.53
C SER A 19 12.85 -4.77 24.16
N GLY A 20 13.35 -5.97 23.84
CA GLY A 20 13.27 -6.58 22.52
C GLY A 20 12.56 -7.94 22.51
N PRO A 21 13.28 -9.06 22.26
CA PRO A 21 12.65 -10.37 22.01
C PRO A 21 11.82 -10.91 23.17
N LEU A 22 12.30 -10.80 24.42
CA LEU A 22 11.57 -11.29 25.58
C LEU A 22 10.36 -10.42 25.86
N GLY A 23 10.52 -9.09 25.81
CA GLY A 23 9.42 -8.15 25.94
C GLY A 23 8.30 -8.42 24.93
N SER A 24 8.65 -8.61 23.66
CA SER A 24 7.66 -8.93 22.60
C SER A 24 6.92 -10.24 22.88
N ARG A 25 7.61 -11.25 23.43
CA ARG A 25 6.98 -12.51 23.85
C ARG A 25 6.07 -12.35 25.06
N MET A 26 6.43 -11.50 26.01
CA MET A 26 5.54 -11.14 27.13
C MET A 26 4.24 -10.53 26.61
N ASP A 27 4.34 -9.54 25.71
CA ASP A 27 3.15 -8.87 25.15
C ASP A 27 2.26 -9.83 24.35
N LEU A 28 2.89 -10.76 23.61
CA LEU A 28 2.17 -11.79 22.86
C LEU A 28 1.49 -12.81 23.80
N ALA A 29 2.16 -13.21 24.89
CA ALA A 29 1.61 -14.14 25.86
C ALA A 29 0.40 -13.55 26.59
N VAL A 30 0.44 -12.26 26.94
CA VAL A 30 -0.69 -11.53 27.53
C VAL A 30 -1.94 -11.61 26.65
N LYS A 31 -1.77 -11.53 25.32
CA LYS A 31 -2.85 -11.59 24.32
C LYS A 31 -3.42 -12.98 24.04
N ARG A 32 -2.80 -14.06 24.55
CA ARG A 32 -3.16 -15.46 24.24
C ARG A 32 -4.02 -16.16 25.30
N GLY A 33 -4.49 -15.44 26.31
CA GLY A 33 -5.42 -15.94 27.34
C GLY A 33 -4.76 -16.42 28.63
N ALA A 34 -5.60 -16.81 29.60
CA ALA A 34 -5.21 -17.09 30.99
C ALA A 34 -4.12 -18.16 31.13
N ALA A 35 -4.24 -19.30 30.43
CA ALA A 35 -3.25 -20.37 30.49
C ALA A 35 -1.84 -19.90 30.10
N ARG A 36 -1.73 -19.08 29.04
CA ARG A 36 -0.44 -18.54 28.59
C ARG A 36 0.09 -17.44 29.51
N ARG A 37 -0.80 -16.66 30.15
CA ARG A 37 -0.41 -15.70 31.19
C ARG A 37 0.16 -16.41 32.41
N ARG A 38 -0.46 -17.50 32.86
CA ARG A 38 0.03 -18.30 33.99
C ARG A 38 1.44 -18.84 33.74
N GLU A 39 1.67 -19.45 32.58
CA GLU A 39 3.00 -19.93 32.18
C GLU A 39 4.02 -18.78 32.09
N LEU A 40 3.61 -17.62 31.56
CA LEU A 40 4.46 -16.43 31.50
C LEU A 40 4.92 -16.01 32.91
N LEU A 41 3.99 -15.89 33.86
CA LEU A 41 4.31 -15.44 35.23
C LEU A 41 5.28 -16.40 35.92
N GLN A 42 5.04 -17.72 35.81
CA GLN A 42 5.90 -18.76 36.38
C GLN A 42 7.35 -18.67 35.87
N LEU A 43 7.53 -18.41 34.57
CA LEU A 43 8.86 -18.33 33.95
C LEU A 43 9.55 -16.98 34.18
N ILE A 44 8.79 -15.88 34.17
CA ILE A 44 9.36 -14.52 34.11
C ILE A 44 9.59 -13.93 35.48
N ARG A 45 8.75 -14.21 36.48
CA ARG A 45 8.89 -13.59 37.80
C ARG A 45 10.25 -13.90 38.47
N PRO A 46 10.77 -15.15 38.46
CA PRO A 46 12.11 -15.44 38.99
C PRO A 46 13.22 -14.73 38.21
N TYR A 47 13.06 -14.59 36.89
CA TYR A 47 14.01 -13.87 36.06
C TYR A 47 14.06 -12.38 36.42
N LEU A 48 12.90 -11.71 36.48
CA LEU A 48 12.78 -10.27 36.79
C LEU A 48 13.28 -9.93 38.20
N ALA A 49 13.03 -10.80 39.18
CA ALA A 49 13.51 -10.63 40.55
C ALA A 49 15.04 -10.52 40.63
N ALA A 50 15.75 -11.19 39.71
CA ALA A 50 17.20 -11.20 39.66
C ALA A 50 17.79 -10.22 38.61
N VAL A 51 16.96 -9.41 37.94
CA VAL A 51 17.42 -8.31 37.07
C VAL A 51 17.69 -7.07 37.91
N ASP A 52 18.81 -6.39 37.66
CA ASP A 52 19.19 -5.14 38.35
C ASP A 52 18.07 -4.09 38.25
N ALA A 53 17.71 -3.47 39.38
CA ALA A 53 16.67 -2.47 39.45
C ALA A 53 16.90 -1.27 38.51
N ARG A 54 18.16 -0.90 38.23
CA ARG A 54 18.53 0.15 37.27
C ARG A 54 18.15 -0.23 35.85
N VAL A 55 18.32 -1.50 35.45
CA VAL A 55 17.88 -1.99 34.14
C VAL A 55 16.38 -1.80 34.01
N LYS A 56 15.60 -2.33 34.97
CA LYS A 56 14.12 -2.20 34.99
C LYS A 56 13.67 -0.74 34.96
N ARG A 57 14.31 0.13 35.75
CA ARG A 57 14.03 1.57 35.80
C ARG A 57 14.30 2.28 34.47
N ASP A 58 15.28 1.82 33.69
CA ASP A 58 15.67 2.49 32.45
C ASP A 58 15.00 1.87 31.20
N LEU A 59 14.15 0.83 31.36
CA LEU A 59 13.26 0.31 30.32
C LEU A 59 12.21 1.35 29.88
N PRO A 60 11.63 1.24 28.67
CA PRO A 60 10.46 2.02 28.28
C PRO A 60 9.32 1.90 29.30
N VAL A 61 8.56 2.98 29.53
CA VAL A 61 7.57 3.07 30.61
C VAL A 61 6.58 1.92 30.61
N ALA A 62 6.00 1.57 29.46
CA ALA A 62 5.07 0.45 29.37
C ALA A 62 5.69 -0.87 29.84
N ARG A 63 6.93 -1.16 29.41
CA ARG A 63 7.65 -2.37 29.84
C ARG A 63 7.96 -2.32 31.33
N ARG A 64 8.37 -1.16 31.84
CA ARG A 64 8.65 -0.95 33.26
C ARG A 64 7.41 -1.20 34.11
N VAL A 65 6.24 -0.70 33.69
CA VAL A 65 4.96 -0.94 34.35
C VAL A 65 4.58 -2.41 34.29
N ILE A 66 4.71 -3.08 33.14
CA ILE A 66 4.44 -4.53 33.02
C ILE A 66 5.35 -5.33 33.96
N CYS A 67 6.65 -5.05 33.98
CA CYS A 67 7.58 -5.71 34.90
C CYS A 67 7.19 -5.47 36.36
N HIS A 68 6.83 -4.23 36.72
CA HIS A 68 6.39 -3.89 38.07
C HIS A 68 5.11 -4.63 38.47
N LEU A 69 4.09 -4.65 37.60
CA LEU A 69 2.84 -5.37 37.85
C LEU A 69 3.09 -6.87 38.05
N ILE A 70 3.90 -7.49 37.18
CA ILE A 70 4.28 -8.89 37.32
C ILE A 70 4.99 -9.17 38.64
N GLU A 71 5.81 -8.25 39.14
CA GLU A 71 6.54 -8.44 40.40
C GLU A 71 5.68 -8.22 41.66
N HIS A 72 4.64 -7.37 41.61
CA HIS A 72 3.98 -6.87 42.82
C HIS A 72 2.47 -7.18 42.91
N ARG A 73 1.82 -7.61 41.83
CA ARG A 73 0.38 -7.99 41.85
C ARG A 73 0.19 -9.50 42.01
N PRO A 74 -0.91 -9.97 42.62
CA PRO A 74 -1.22 -11.39 42.74
C PRO A 74 -1.37 -12.09 41.38
N ASP A 75 -1.00 -13.37 41.31
CA ASP A 75 -1.05 -14.14 40.04
C ASP A 75 -2.47 -14.26 39.49
N GLU A 76 -3.46 -14.49 40.36
CA GLU A 76 -4.86 -14.62 39.94
C GLU A 76 -5.38 -13.35 39.26
N GLU A 77 -5.03 -12.17 39.79
CA GLU A 77 -5.40 -10.88 39.19
C GLU A 77 -4.81 -10.73 37.78
N LEU A 78 -3.54 -11.10 37.60
CA LEU A 78 -2.84 -10.96 36.32
C LEU A 78 -3.22 -12.04 35.30
N VAL A 79 -3.67 -13.20 35.76
CA VAL A 79 -4.05 -14.34 34.92
C VAL A 79 -5.50 -14.23 34.46
N GLU A 80 -6.44 -13.97 35.37
CA GLU A 80 -7.88 -13.95 35.08
C GLU A 80 -8.37 -12.53 34.74
N GLY A 81 -7.70 -11.48 35.23
CA GLY A 81 -8.08 -10.09 35.01
C GLY A 81 -7.57 -9.47 33.71
N GLU A 82 -7.93 -8.21 33.50
CA GLU A 82 -7.57 -7.43 32.31
C GLU A 82 -6.34 -6.54 32.49
N THR A 83 -5.77 -6.44 33.70
CA THR A 83 -4.71 -5.48 34.06
C THR A 83 -3.55 -5.47 33.06
N LEU A 84 -2.95 -6.64 32.79
CA LEU A 84 -1.84 -6.74 31.81
C LEU A 84 -2.29 -6.47 30.38
N THR A 85 -3.49 -6.94 30.01
CA THR A 85 -4.05 -6.77 28.65
C THR A 85 -4.27 -5.29 28.36
N THR A 86 -4.83 -4.56 29.32
CA THR A 86 -5.10 -3.13 29.27
C THR A 86 -3.82 -2.31 29.15
N VAL A 87 -2.78 -2.62 29.94
CA VAL A 87 -1.48 -1.94 29.82
C VAL A 87 -0.78 -2.28 28.50
N VAL A 88 -0.79 -3.54 28.05
CA VAL A 88 -0.19 -3.95 26.77
C VAL A 88 -0.93 -3.31 25.58
N ALA A 89 -2.24 -3.15 25.67
CA ALA A 89 -3.04 -2.44 24.66
C ALA A 89 -2.69 -0.95 24.63
N ALA A 90 -2.68 -0.29 25.79
CA ALA A 90 -2.31 1.13 25.89
C ALA A 90 -0.86 1.40 25.45
N ALA A 91 0.05 0.46 25.69
CA ALA A 91 1.45 0.52 25.25
C ALA A 91 1.63 0.42 23.73
N ALA A 92 0.65 -0.14 23.02
CA ALA A 92 0.67 -0.21 21.56
C ALA A 92 0.32 1.14 20.91
N GLU A 93 -0.23 2.08 21.67
CA GLU A 93 -0.54 3.44 21.25
C GLU A 93 0.51 4.42 21.80
N PRO A 94 0.80 5.54 21.11
CA PRO A 94 1.61 6.60 21.69
C PRO A 94 0.90 7.16 22.92
N SER A 95 1.37 6.78 24.11
CA SER A 95 0.76 7.25 25.35
C SER A 95 0.76 8.78 25.43
N LYS A 96 -0.34 9.35 25.92
CA LYS A 96 -0.43 10.77 26.20
C LYS A 96 0.65 11.14 27.21
N ARG A 97 1.31 12.27 27.01
CA ARG A 97 2.46 12.69 27.82
C ARG A 97 2.08 13.95 28.59
N ILE A 98 2.17 13.86 29.91
CA ILE A 98 1.85 14.95 30.83
C ILE A 98 3.13 15.51 31.44
N ARG A 99 3.15 16.83 31.63
CA ARG A 99 4.26 17.53 32.26
C ARG A 99 3.91 17.80 33.72
N LYS A 100 4.74 17.30 34.65
CA LYS A 100 4.68 17.65 36.07
C LYS A 100 5.99 18.37 36.42
N GLY A 101 5.91 19.70 36.59
CA GLY A 101 7.09 20.57 36.77
C GLY A 101 8.03 20.57 35.54
N LEU A 102 9.30 20.22 35.74
CA LEU A 102 10.31 20.12 34.66
C LEU A 102 10.41 18.73 34.03
N ARG A 103 9.62 17.76 34.48
CA ARG A 103 9.70 16.35 34.07
C ARG A 103 8.44 15.92 33.31
N TRP A 104 8.62 14.95 32.43
CA TRP A 104 7.55 14.36 31.62
C TRP A 104 7.22 12.95 32.12
N TYR A 105 5.94 12.62 32.09
CA TYR A 105 5.39 11.35 32.52
C TYR A 105 4.43 10.81 31.44
N ALA A 106 4.38 9.49 31.29
CA ALA A 106 3.36 8.84 30.48
C ALA A 106 2.06 8.75 31.26
N GLU A 107 0.95 8.96 30.57
CA GLU A 107 -0.39 8.67 31.03
C GLU A 107 -0.75 7.27 30.51
N LEU A 108 -0.89 6.33 31.42
CA LEU A 108 -1.24 4.94 31.16
C LEU A 108 -2.38 4.53 32.09
N PRO A 109 -3.14 3.47 31.76
CA PRO A 109 -4.13 2.90 32.66
C PRO A 109 -3.52 2.63 34.05
N PHE A 110 -4.34 2.81 35.09
CA PHE A 110 -3.93 2.66 36.50
C PHE A 110 -2.85 3.65 36.96
N SER A 111 -2.67 4.78 36.26
CA SER A 111 -1.64 5.77 36.61
C SER A 111 -1.75 6.31 38.04
N ASP A 112 -2.95 6.33 38.59
CA ASP A 112 -3.23 6.84 39.93
C ASP A 112 -2.90 5.81 41.02
N GLU A 113 -2.83 4.52 40.65
CA GLU A 113 -2.44 3.41 41.54
C GLU A 113 -0.94 3.09 41.48
N LEU A 114 -0.22 3.64 40.49
CA LEU A 114 1.18 3.33 40.24
C LEU A 114 2.12 4.40 40.80
N PRO A 115 3.28 4.01 41.36
CA PRO A 115 4.32 4.96 41.76
C PRO A 115 4.68 5.93 40.62
N PRO A 116 4.68 7.26 40.84
CA PRO A 116 4.92 8.25 39.78
C PRO A 116 6.23 8.06 39.03
N ASP A 117 7.27 7.55 39.70
CA ASP A 117 8.58 7.31 39.10
C ASP A 117 8.59 6.19 38.05
N LEU A 118 7.62 5.27 38.07
CA LEU A 118 7.46 4.27 37.01
C LEU A 118 6.99 4.93 35.71
N LEU A 119 6.14 5.95 35.83
CA LEU A 119 5.56 6.66 34.69
C LEU A 119 6.49 7.73 34.12
N ARG A 120 7.57 8.07 34.82
CA ARG A 120 8.52 9.10 34.38
C ARG A 120 9.22 8.70 33.09
N LEU A 121 9.20 9.59 32.09
CA LEU A 121 9.90 9.40 30.83
C LEU A 121 11.43 9.45 31.05
N ARG A 122 12.13 8.49 30.47
CA ARG A 122 13.59 8.33 30.45
C ARG A 122 14.09 8.36 29.00
N ARG A 123 15.41 8.21 28.81
CA ARG A 123 16.02 8.23 27.46
C ARG A 123 15.43 7.18 26.52
N SER A 124 15.06 6.01 27.03
CA SER A 124 14.40 4.93 26.29
C SER A 124 13.00 5.29 25.78
N ASP A 125 12.31 6.24 26.42
CA ASP A 125 10.99 6.73 26.02
C ASP A 125 11.05 7.91 25.02
N LEU A 126 12.21 8.55 24.94
CA LEU A 126 12.46 9.74 24.15
C LEU A 126 13.14 9.38 22.82
N VAL A 127 12.53 8.45 22.08
CA VAL A 127 13.00 8.08 20.73
C VAL A 127 12.44 9.10 19.72
N PRO A 128 13.31 9.79 18.97
CA PRO A 128 12.89 10.67 17.91
C PRO A 128 12.12 9.97 16.79
N VAL A 129 11.02 10.56 16.36
CA VAL A 129 10.51 10.36 15.01
C VAL A 129 11.31 11.28 14.11
N THR A 130 11.86 10.74 13.02
CA THR A 130 12.63 11.48 12.03
C THR A 130 12.14 11.13 10.64
N HIS A 131 12.24 12.08 9.73
CA HIS A 131 12.00 11.90 8.31
C HIS A 131 12.90 12.86 7.53
N ILE A 132 13.35 12.44 6.35
CA ILE A 132 14.18 13.26 5.47
C ILE A 132 13.40 13.52 4.18
N ASP A 133 13.17 14.80 3.88
CA ASP A 133 12.46 15.19 2.68
C ASP A 133 13.37 15.19 1.46
N ASP A 134 14.60 15.69 1.63
CA ASP A 134 15.57 15.76 0.53
C ASP A 134 17.03 15.78 1.01
N ILE A 135 17.92 15.32 0.12
CA ILE A 135 19.38 15.30 0.28
C ILE A 135 20.02 15.77 -1.03
N VAL A 136 20.55 16.99 -1.04
CA VAL A 136 21.08 17.63 -2.25
C VAL A 136 22.43 18.30 -2.01
N TRP A 137 23.18 18.50 -3.09
CA TRP A 137 24.40 19.28 -3.07
C TRP A 137 24.11 20.71 -3.54
N VAL A 138 24.30 21.69 -2.65
CA VAL A 138 24.09 23.13 -2.94
C VAL A 138 25.38 23.87 -2.61
N ASP A 139 25.93 24.63 -3.56
CA ASP A 139 27.18 25.39 -3.41
C ASP A 139 28.35 24.57 -2.84
N GLY A 140 28.48 23.32 -3.29
CA GLY A 140 29.54 22.42 -2.81
C GLY A 140 29.29 21.79 -1.43
N LYS A 141 28.19 22.10 -0.76
CA LYS A 141 27.82 21.54 0.55
C LYS A 141 26.70 20.53 0.41
N LEU A 142 26.74 19.47 1.22
CA LEU A 142 25.65 18.52 1.31
C LEU A 142 24.58 19.08 2.26
N ARG A 143 23.39 19.35 1.73
CA ARG A 143 22.22 19.82 2.48
C ARG A 143 21.27 18.66 2.69
N VAL A 144 20.85 18.47 3.94
CA VAL A 144 19.81 17.52 4.34
C VAL A 144 18.63 18.32 4.89
N THR A 145 17.44 18.06 4.37
CA THR A 145 16.19 18.68 4.83
C THR A 145 15.24 17.60 5.33
N GLY A 146 14.41 17.92 6.32
CA GLY A 146 13.55 16.93 6.96
C GLY A 146 12.88 17.48 8.20
N PHE A 147 12.24 16.59 8.96
CA PHE A 147 11.67 16.92 10.26
C PHE A 147 12.03 15.90 11.33
N ALA A 148 11.99 16.36 12.58
CA ALA A 148 12.21 15.51 13.74
C ALA A 148 11.50 16.03 14.99
N TYR A 149 10.80 15.13 15.67
CA TYR A 149 10.03 15.42 16.89
C TYR A 149 10.00 14.22 17.85
N LEU A 150 9.49 14.43 19.06
CA LEU A 150 9.16 13.37 20.01
C LEU A 150 7.66 13.16 19.97
N ALA A 151 7.23 11.92 19.69
CA ALA A 151 5.82 11.54 19.76
C ALA A 151 5.18 12.03 21.07
N GLY A 152 4.02 12.67 21.00
CA GLY A 152 3.29 13.20 22.16
C GLY A 152 3.82 14.52 22.73
N LEU A 153 4.93 15.08 22.23
CA LEU A 153 5.42 16.42 22.64
C LEU A 153 5.30 17.40 21.49
N SER A 154 4.24 18.21 21.50
CA SER A 154 4.02 19.20 20.44
C SER A 154 5.17 20.20 20.31
N VAL A 155 5.53 20.52 19.07
CA VAL A 155 6.54 21.49 18.66
C VAL A 155 5.86 22.65 17.92
N ARG A 156 5.18 23.51 18.68
CA ARG A 156 4.37 24.63 18.15
C ARG A 156 5.18 25.89 17.78
N SER A 157 6.44 25.98 18.19
CA SER A 157 7.29 27.16 17.93
C SER A 157 8.78 26.85 18.06
N ARG A 158 9.63 27.78 17.58
CA ARG A 158 11.10 27.67 17.68
C ARG A 158 11.64 27.88 19.10
N ARG A 159 10.96 28.66 19.94
CA ARG A 159 11.51 29.23 21.19
C ARG A 159 12.05 28.18 22.18
N PHE A 160 11.49 26.98 22.20
CA PHE A 160 11.86 25.90 23.13
C PHE A 160 12.27 24.61 22.42
N ASN A 161 12.62 24.71 21.14
CA ASN A 161 12.90 23.57 20.28
C ASN A 161 14.17 23.82 19.47
N TRP A 162 15.22 23.05 19.75
CA TRP A 162 16.47 23.12 19.02
C TRP A 162 16.87 21.75 18.54
N ALA A 163 17.40 21.65 17.33
CA ALA A 163 17.86 20.40 16.74
C ALA A 163 19.19 20.62 16.03
N THR A 164 20.09 19.64 16.17
CA THR A 164 21.41 19.63 15.54
C THR A 164 21.66 18.25 14.96
N VAL A 165 21.95 18.20 13.66
CA VAL A 165 22.40 16.98 13.01
C VAL A 165 23.89 16.76 13.27
N VAL A 166 24.24 15.55 13.68
CA VAL A 166 25.59 15.15 14.08
C VAL A 166 25.96 13.87 13.33
N LEU A 167 27.08 13.90 12.61
CA LEU A 167 27.64 12.72 11.97
C LEU A 167 28.67 12.06 12.91
N ARG A 168 28.40 10.82 13.33
CA ARG A 168 29.26 10.05 14.23
C ARG A 168 29.99 8.94 13.48
N GLY A 169 31.31 8.99 13.54
CA GLY A 169 32.20 7.95 13.02
C GLY A 169 32.61 6.96 14.11
N PRO A 170 33.80 6.34 14.00
CA PRO A 170 34.40 5.56 15.08
C PRO A 170 34.44 6.34 16.40
N ARG A 171 34.27 5.67 17.54
CA ARG A 171 34.20 6.30 18.87
C ARG A 171 35.34 7.28 19.18
N TRP A 172 36.54 7.02 18.67
CA TRP A 172 37.73 7.85 18.89
C TRP A 172 37.81 9.08 17.98
N LEU A 173 37.05 9.09 16.86
CA LEU A 173 37.09 10.17 15.88
C LEU A 173 36.05 11.24 16.25
N PRO A 174 36.44 12.54 16.35
CA PRO A 174 35.51 13.58 16.74
C PRO A 174 34.29 13.65 15.81
N PRO A 175 33.05 13.80 16.35
CA PRO A 175 31.86 13.92 15.52
C PRO A 175 31.88 15.18 14.65
N ILE A 176 31.11 15.18 13.56
CA ILE A 176 30.89 16.36 12.72
C ILE A 176 29.52 16.94 13.07
N ARG A 177 29.47 18.18 13.55
CA ARG A 177 28.21 18.90 13.74
C ARG A 177 27.85 19.64 12.45
N MET A 178 26.70 19.35 11.88
CA MET A 178 26.20 20.05 10.69
C MET A 178 25.57 21.38 11.10
N ARG A 179 25.66 22.40 10.24
CA ARG A 179 25.03 23.69 10.48
C ARG A 179 23.51 23.52 10.35
N THR A 180 22.81 23.40 11.47
CA THR A 180 21.39 23.03 11.51
C THR A 180 20.52 24.24 11.84
N ARG A 181 19.40 24.42 11.14
CA ARG A 181 18.40 25.47 11.40
C ARG A 181 17.01 24.85 11.46
N ARG A 182 16.15 25.32 12.36
CA ARG A 182 14.74 24.93 12.38
C ARG A 182 13.95 25.67 11.29
N VAL A 183 12.99 24.99 10.69
CA VAL A 183 12.07 25.53 9.69
C VAL A 183 10.64 25.08 10.01
N LEU A 184 9.67 25.79 9.45
CA LEU A 184 8.27 25.37 9.48
C LEU A 184 8.12 24.17 8.53
N ALA A 185 7.36 23.16 8.98
CA ALA A 185 7.19 21.84 8.40
C ALA A 185 5.82 21.25 8.84
N PRO A 186 4.68 21.81 8.38
CA PRO A 186 3.35 21.34 8.78
C PRO A 186 3.07 19.88 8.36
N GLU A 187 3.73 19.40 7.31
CA GLU A 187 3.70 18.01 6.86
C GLU A 187 4.09 17.01 7.96
N ALA A 188 4.91 17.42 8.91
CA ALA A 188 5.22 16.59 10.08
C ALA A 188 4.00 16.36 10.98
N THR A 189 3.12 17.36 11.11
CA THR A 189 1.84 17.22 11.82
C THR A 189 0.88 16.36 11.03
N HIS A 190 0.80 16.57 9.71
CA HIS A 190 -0.09 15.81 8.83
C HIS A 190 0.30 14.31 8.76
N GLY A 191 1.60 14.01 8.76
CA GLY A 191 2.12 12.64 8.76
C GLY A 191 2.15 11.96 10.13
N ALA A 192 1.95 12.72 11.21
CA ALA A 192 1.98 12.19 12.56
C ALA A 192 0.78 11.30 12.88
N ARG A 193 1.02 10.33 13.77
CA ARG A 193 0.00 9.37 14.22
C ARG A 193 -0.62 9.75 15.56
N GLU A 194 -0.05 10.74 16.25
CA GLU A 194 -0.51 11.15 17.56
C GLU A 194 -1.69 12.14 17.45
N PRO A 195 -2.90 11.78 17.91
CA PRO A 195 -4.03 12.70 17.90
C PRO A 195 -3.75 13.91 18.81
N GLY A 196 -4.21 15.09 18.39
CA GLY A 196 -4.12 16.33 19.18
C GLY A 196 -2.72 16.93 19.34
N CYS A 197 -1.70 16.39 18.69
CA CYS A 197 -0.34 16.96 18.68
C CYS A 197 -0.11 17.87 17.47
N ASN A 198 0.70 18.93 17.67
CA ASN A 198 1.17 19.81 16.60
C ASN A 198 2.71 19.76 16.55
N TYR A 199 3.27 19.50 15.37
CA TYR A 199 4.71 19.41 15.11
C TYR A 199 5.17 20.36 14.01
N ASP A 200 4.45 21.45 13.73
CA ASP A 200 4.72 22.29 12.57
C ASP A 200 6.11 22.90 12.60
N TRP A 201 6.67 23.19 13.78
CA TRP A 201 8.05 23.69 13.88
C TRP A 201 9.09 22.58 14.04
N SER A 202 8.76 21.34 13.63
CA SER A 202 9.63 20.16 13.72
C SER A 202 10.65 20.03 12.58
N GLY A 203 10.52 20.86 11.55
CA GLY A 203 11.41 20.90 10.39
C GLY A 203 12.83 21.34 10.71
N PHE A 204 13.79 20.88 9.92
CA PHE A 204 15.17 21.31 9.94
C PHE A 204 15.81 21.33 8.55
N THR A 205 16.81 22.19 8.39
CA THR A 205 17.82 22.13 7.32
C THR A 205 19.19 21.95 7.96
N ALA A 206 20.04 21.10 7.40
CA ALA A 206 21.36 20.82 7.92
C ALA A 206 22.41 20.76 6.81
N ASP A 207 23.43 21.64 6.88
CA ASP A 207 24.48 21.74 5.87
C ASP A 207 25.82 21.14 6.35
N LEU A 208 26.46 20.36 5.49
CA LEU A 208 27.78 19.73 5.69
C LEU A 208 28.78 20.20 4.63
N SER A 209 29.88 20.79 5.10
CA SER A 209 31.05 21.07 4.25
C SER A 209 31.89 19.81 4.01
N PRO A 210 32.33 19.53 2.76
CA PRO A 210 33.25 18.42 2.47
C PRO A 210 34.58 18.48 3.22
N TRP A 211 35.05 19.66 3.60
CA TRP A 211 36.28 19.84 4.37
C TRP A 211 36.27 19.02 5.67
N SER A 212 35.12 19.03 6.37
CA SER A 212 34.93 18.31 7.64
C SER A 212 35.09 16.79 7.49
N LEU A 213 34.77 16.25 6.32
CA LEU A 213 34.95 14.83 5.99
C LEU A 213 36.41 14.54 5.65
N ARG A 214 37.04 15.38 4.82
CA ARG A 214 38.42 15.19 4.33
C ARG A 214 39.43 15.16 5.48
N TRP A 215 39.40 16.15 6.37
CA TRP A 215 40.33 16.23 7.50
C TRP A 215 40.22 14.99 8.42
N ARG A 216 38.99 14.62 8.81
CA ARG A 216 38.75 13.44 9.66
C ARG A 216 39.10 12.12 8.96
N GLY A 217 38.84 12.04 7.66
CA GLY A 217 39.20 10.90 6.82
C GLY A 217 40.72 10.71 6.74
N ALA A 218 41.48 11.81 6.60
CA ALA A 218 42.93 11.77 6.60
C ALA A 218 43.50 11.25 7.94
N VAL A 219 42.98 11.73 9.07
CA VAL A 219 43.36 11.26 10.41
C VAL A 219 43.10 9.75 10.56
N ARG A 220 41.91 9.27 10.14
CA ARG A 220 41.61 7.82 10.14
C ARG A 220 42.51 7.03 9.20
N GLY A 221 42.80 7.56 8.02
CA GLY A 221 43.71 6.95 7.06
C GLY A 221 45.10 6.69 7.66
N ALA A 222 45.67 7.70 8.33
CA ALA A 222 46.95 7.58 9.02
C ALA A 222 46.95 6.50 10.11
N VAL A 223 45.93 6.49 10.99
CA VAL A 223 45.79 5.48 12.05
C VAL A 223 45.63 4.06 11.46
N SER A 224 44.84 3.92 10.40
CA SER A 224 44.65 2.63 9.71
C SER A 224 45.95 2.14 9.05
N ALA A 225 46.70 3.03 8.42
CA ALA A 225 48.00 2.72 7.81
C ALA A 225 49.00 2.20 8.86
N VAL A 226 49.10 2.86 10.01
CA VAL A 226 49.94 2.43 11.13
C VAL A 226 49.53 1.04 11.62
N ARG A 227 48.23 0.83 11.88
CA ARG A 227 47.71 -0.48 12.35
C ARG A 227 47.93 -1.61 11.35
N ARG A 228 47.85 -1.33 10.04
CA ARG A 228 48.13 -2.33 9.00
C ARG A 228 49.61 -2.65 8.90
N ARG A 229 50.48 -1.63 8.97
CA ARG A 229 51.94 -1.80 8.97
C ARG A 229 52.40 -2.63 10.17
N MET A 230 51.83 -2.40 11.36
CA MET A 230 52.05 -3.24 12.55
C MET A 230 51.62 -4.70 12.38
N ARG A 231 50.76 -5.02 11.40
CA ARG A 231 50.32 -6.38 11.08
C ARG A 231 50.98 -6.94 9.81
N HIS A 232 52.07 -6.31 9.34
CA HIS A 232 52.75 -6.65 8.08
C HIS A 232 51.81 -6.70 6.86
N ARG A 233 50.76 -5.87 6.86
CA ARG A 233 49.81 -5.74 5.74
C ARG A 233 50.04 -4.43 4.99
N PRO A 234 49.91 -4.42 3.66
CA PRO A 234 49.99 -3.19 2.88
C PRO A 234 48.93 -2.18 3.32
N SER A 235 49.34 -0.91 3.41
CA SER A 235 48.42 0.21 3.63
C SER A 235 47.52 0.35 2.42
N VAL A 236 46.21 0.47 2.64
CA VAL A 236 45.19 0.58 1.59
C VAL A 236 44.21 1.68 1.98
N PRO A 237 43.85 2.59 1.06
CA PRO A 237 42.79 3.58 1.30
C PRO A 237 41.49 2.89 1.73
N ASP A 238 40.98 3.26 2.90
CA ASP A 238 39.75 2.69 3.46
C ASP A 238 38.64 3.74 3.47
N ALA A 239 37.40 3.28 3.34
CA ALA A 239 36.24 4.15 3.45
C ALA A 239 36.07 4.65 4.89
N THR A 240 35.68 5.90 5.05
CA THR A 240 35.26 6.44 6.35
C THR A 240 33.77 6.69 6.32
N THR A 241 33.04 6.00 7.20
CA THR A 241 31.59 6.13 7.33
C THR A 241 31.25 6.90 8.58
N TRP A 242 30.34 7.87 8.45
CA TRP A 242 29.67 8.51 9.57
C TRP A 242 28.18 8.24 9.52
N ARG A 243 27.59 7.85 10.65
CA ARG A 243 26.14 7.73 10.82
C ARG A 243 25.55 9.06 11.22
N ALA A 244 24.45 9.45 10.58
CA ALA A 244 23.75 10.68 10.91
C ALA A 244 22.80 10.45 12.09
N GLU A 245 22.98 11.26 13.13
CA GLU A 245 22.09 11.35 14.29
C GLU A 245 21.53 12.76 14.36
N ILE A 246 20.36 12.90 14.96
CA ILE A 246 19.84 14.19 15.38
C ILE A 246 19.84 14.25 16.90
N VAL A 247 20.42 15.32 17.42
CA VAL A 247 20.35 15.70 18.83
C VAL A 247 19.41 16.88 18.91
N PHE A 248 18.31 16.73 19.62
CA PHE A 248 17.40 17.86 19.80
C PHE A 248 16.87 17.90 21.22
N TRP A 249 16.40 19.08 21.57
CA TRP A 249 15.71 19.31 22.80
C TRP A 249 14.40 20.01 22.53
N SER A 250 13.38 19.54 23.23
CA SER A 250 12.03 20.06 23.17
C SER A 250 11.51 20.18 24.60
N ARG A 251 11.20 21.41 25.03
CA ARG A 251 10.52 21.66 26.32
C ARG A 251 11.16 20.94 27.52
N GLY A 252 12.48 21.00 27.63
CA GLY A 252 13.27 20.40 28.72
C GLY A 252 13.62 18.92 28.54
N ALA A 253 13.06 18.24 27.54
CA ALA A 253 13.44 16.87 27.18
C ALA A 253 14.60 16.89 26.17
N ARG A 254 15.67 16.13 26.44
CA ARG A 254 16.78 15.89 25.50
C ARG A 254 16.65 14.51 24.88
N ALA A 255 16.69 14.44 23.56
CA ALA A 255 16.69 13.19 22.83
C ALA A 255 17.86 13.11 21.83
N THR A 256 18.26 11.89 21.49
CA THR A 256 19.21 11.62 20.43
C THR A 256 18.75 10.37 19.69
N GLY A 257 18.69 10.44 18.37
CA GLY A 257 18.20 9.36 17.52
C GLY A 257 18.88 9.38 16.16
N LEU A 258 18.86 8.25 15.47
CA LEU A 258 19.35 8.15 14.11
C LEU A 258 18.41 8.93 13.17
N LEU A 259 18.98 9.64 12.20
CA LEU A 259 18.19 10.16 11.09
C LEU A 259 17.81 9.01 10.18
N ARG A 260 16.56 8.57 10.30
CA ARG A 260 15.96 7.45 9.56
C ARG A 260 14.74 7.92 8.78
N GLY A 261 14.43 7.19 7.72
CA GLY A 261 13.27 7.47 6.86
C GLY A 261 13.55 8.57 5.86
N PHE A 262 12.89 8.47 4.71
CA PHE A 262 13.03 9.40 3.59
C PHE A 262 11.72 9.46 2.81
N SER A 263 11.50 10.58 2.13
CA SER A 263 10.50 10.69 1.07
C SER A 263 10.87 9.77 -0.10
N ILE A 264 9.87 9.11 -0.67
CA ILE A 264 10.06 8.25 -1.85
C ILE A 264 10.41 9.15 -3.05
N GLY A 265 11.28 8.68 -3.95
CA GLY A 265 11.79 9.44 -5.08
C GLY A 265 13.26 9.82 -4.91
N ARG A 266 13.61 11.05 -5.30
CA ARG A 266 14.98 11.63 -5.27
C ARG A 266 15.75 11.37 -3.97
N ALA A 267 15.10 11.50 -2.80
CA ALA A 267 15.75 11.30 -1.51
C ALA A 267 16.20 9.84 -1.25
N GLU A 268 15.62 8.85 -1.93
CA GLU A 268 16.07 7.45 -1.87
C GLU A 268 17.43 7.25 -2.55
N ARG A 269 17.78 8.13 -3.49
CA ARG A 269 18.90 8.03 -4.42
C ARG A 269 19.77 9.30 -4.36
N PRO A 270 20.27 9.67 -3.17
CA PRO A 270 20.99 10.92 -3.01
C PRO A 270 22.32 10.87 -3.77
N ALA A 271 22.61 11.94 -4.51
CA ALA A 271 23.77 11.97 -5.41
C ALA A 271 25.09 11.92 -4.62
N GLY A 272 26.03 11.11 -5.11
CA GLY A 272 27.43 11.18 -4.69
C GLY A 272 28.11 12.40 -5.30
N ARG A 273 29.17 12.90 -4.65
CA ARG A 273 30.02 13.96 -5.21
C ARG A 273 31.50 13.57 -5.17
N ARG A 274 32.16 13.66 -6.33
CA ARG A 274 33.61 13.53 -6.43
C ARG A 274 34.26 14.73 -5.74
N LEU A 275 35.13 14.46 -4.78
CA LEU A 275 35.84 15.51 -4.03
C LEU A 275 37.23 15.80 -4.60
N LYS A 276 37.88 14.77 -5.14
CA LYS A 276 39.16 14.78 -5.85
C LYS A 276 39.29 13.45 -6.63
N PRO A 277 40.28 13.28 -7.52
CA PRO A 277 40.47 12.02 -8.25
C PRO A 277 40.47 10.80 -7.32
N GLY A 278 39.66 9.79 -7.66
CA GLY A 278 39.49 8.55 -6.90
C GLY A 278 38.78 8.65 -5.54
N TRP A 279 38.27 9.83 -5.13
CA TRP A 279 37.62 10.02 -3.83
C TRP A 279 36.25 10.69 -3.94
N TRP A 280 35.27 10.10 -3.28
CA TRP A 280 33.87 10.52 -3.32
C TRP A 280 33.29 10.69 -1.92
N ALA A 281 32.42 11.68 -1.75
CA ALA A 281 31.49 11.75 -0.64
C ALA A 281 30.12 11.23 -1.11
N ARG A 282 29.64 10.15 -0.50
CA ARG A 282 28.38 9.50 -0.85
C ARG A 282 27.43 9.48 0.35
N PRO A 283 26.33 10.24 0.34
CA PRO A 283 25.20 9.94 1.21
C PRO A 283 24.62 8.57 0.82
N VAL A 284 24.39 7.70 1.79
CA VAL A 284 23.87 6.35 1.54
C VAL A 284 22.91 5.92 2.64
N TRP A 285 21.92 5.13 2.24
CA TRP A 285 21.01 4.47 3.16
C TRP A 285 21.54 3.10 3.60
N THR A 286 21.42 2.82 4.90
CA THR A 286 21.54 1.47 5.45
C THR A 286 20.29 0.64 5.18
N SER A 287 20.33 -0.66 5.48
CA SER A 287 19.16 -1.53 5.39
C SER A 287 18.01 -1.10 6.30
N ASP A 288 18.33 -0.54 7.47
CA ASP A 288 17.37 0.06 8.41
C ASP A 288 17.00 1.52 8.07
N ARG A 289 17.28 1.95 6.83
CA ARG A 289 16.99 3.30 6.30
C ARG A 289 17.57 4.45 7.13
N ALA A 290 18.69 4.23 7.81
CA ALA A 290 19.45 5.27 8.48
C ALA A 290 20.42 5.94 7.50
N LEU A 291 20.50 7.27 7.55
CA LEU A 291 21.41 8.02 6.71
C LEU A 291 22.87 7.84 7.19
N GLN A 292 23.74 7.56 6.23
CA GLN A 292 25.19 7.59 6.41
C GLN A 292 25.80 8.51 5.37
N VAL A 293 26.91 9.15 5.74
CA VAL A 293 27.79 9.81 4.77
C VAL A 293 29.07 8.99 4.72
N VAL A 294 29.47 8.57 3.53
CA VAL A 294 30.67 7.76 3.31
C VAL A 294 31.66 8.56 2.49
N LEU A 295 32.84 8.81 3.06
CA LEU A 295 34.00 9.22 2.28
C LEU A 295 34.66 7.95 1.75
N GLN A 296 34.47 7.69 0.45
CA GLN A 296 34.84 6.43 -0.19
C GLN A 296 35.96 6.65 -1.21
N PRO A 297 37.10 5.94 -1.07
CA PRO A 297 38.04 5.78 -2.16
C PRO A 297 37.51 4.74 -3.16
N ASN A 298 37.54 5.06 -4.46
CA ASN A 298 37.31 4.09 -5.51
C ASN A 298 38.60 3.31 -5.76
N ARG A 299 38.65 2.06 -5.29
CA ARG A 299 39.83 1.17 -5.46
C ARG A 299 39.82 0.38 -6.75
N ALA A 300 38.65 0.23 -7.37
CA ALA A 300 38.43 -0.44 -8.64
C ALA A 300 37.33 0.32 -9.37
N GLU A 301 37.57 0.68 -10.63
CA GLU A 301 36.63 1.42 -11.47
C GLU A 301 36.45 0.72 -12.80
N LEU A 302 35.20 0.58 -13.24
CA LEU A 302 34.90 0.08 -14.58
C LEU A 302 35.29 1.14 -15.61
N LYS A 303 36.01 0.73 -16.66
CA LYS A 303 36.50 1.60 -17.74
C LYS A 303 35.95 1.24 -19.10
N GLY A 304 35.45 0.02 -19.28
CA GLY A 304 34.83 -0.41 -20.53
C GLY A 304 34.02 -1.68 -20.36
N VAL A 305 33.02 -1.82 -21.22
CA VAL A 305 32.18 -3.01 -21.37
C VAL A 305 32.09 -3.31 -22.85
N SER A 306 32.28 -4.57 -23.24
CA SER A 306 32.00 -5.04 -24.60
C SER A 306 31.34 -6.41 -24.56
N VAL A 307 30.46 -6.68 -25.52
CA VAL A 307 29.74 -7.94 -25.66
C VAL A 307 29.82 -8.39 -27.11
N ASP A 308 30.28 -9.60 -27.36
CA ASP A 308 30.45 -10.19 -28.72
C ASP A 308 29.58 -11.44 -28.94
N GLY A 309 28.34 -11.42 -28.44
CA GLY A 309 27.36 -12.51 -28.59
C GLY A 309 27.63 -13.73 -27.69
N GLU A 310 28.89 -14.15 -27.56
CA GLU A 310 29.29 -15.30 -26.73
C GLU A 310 29.92 -14.87 -25.39
N ARG A 311 30.59 -13.71 -25.36
CA ARG A 311 31.34 -13.24 -24.19
C ARG A 311 31.01 -11.79 -23.85
N LEU A 312 30.79 -11.54 -22.56
CA LEU A 312 30.80 -10.21 -21.95
C LEU A 312 32.20 -9.96 -21.38
N GLU A 313 32.86 -8.91 -21.84
CA GLU A 313 34.15 -8.45 -21.32
C GLU A 313 33.99 -7.15 -20.53
N LEU A 314 34.58 -7.14 -19.33
CA LEU A 314 34.58 -6.00 -18.41
C LEU A 314 36.02 -5.55 -18.17
N LYS A 315 36.35 -4.31 -18.54
CA LYS A 315 37.67 -3.70 -18.35
C LYS A 315 37.65 -2.83 -17.11
N ILE A 316 38.51 -3.12 -16.14
CA ILE A 316 38.52 -2.51 -14.80
C ILE A 316 39.90 -1.94 -14.53
N SER A 317 39.97 -0.72 -14.02
CA SER A 317 41.21 -0.10 -13.55
C SER A 317 41.33 -0.17 -12.03
N LEU A 318 42.51 -0.55 -11.54
CA LEU A 318 42.94 -0.47 -10.14
C LEU A 318 43.98 0.67 -10.01
N PRO A 319 43.55 1.92 -9.76
CA PRO A 319 44.45 3.07 -9.79
C PRO A 319 45.48 3.03 -8.65
N GLY A 320 46.73 3.39 -8.96
CA GLY A 320 47.83 3.50 -8.00
C GLY A 320 48.25 2.18 -7.36
N ARG A 321 47.93 1.04 -7.99
CA ARG A 321 48.31 -0.31 -7.54
C ARG A 321 48.85 -1.11 -8.70
N THR A 322 50.05 -1.66 -8.54
CA THR A 322 50.66 -2.56 -9.53
C THR A 322 50.58 -3.99 -8.99
N VAL A 323 49.66 -4.79 -9.53
CA VAL A 323 49.40 -6.18 -9.13
C VAL A 323 49.24 -7.01 -10.40
N THR A 324 49.90 -8.17 -10.48
CA THR A 324 49.87 -9.03 -11.68
C THR A 324 49.08 -10.32 -11.50
N LYS A 325 48.50 -10.55 -10.30
CA LYS A 325 47.72 -11.75 -10.00
C LYS A 325 46.53 -11.41 -9.10
N GLY A 326 45.40 -12.09 -9.31
CA GLY A 326 44.21 -11.93 -8.51
C GLY A 326 43.03 -12.66 -9.13
N HIS A 327 41.83 -12.37 -8.64
CA HIS A 327 40.59 -12.90 -9.19
C HIS A 327 39.52 -11.82 -9.21
N ALA A 328 38.44 -12.04 -9.96
CA ALA A 328 37.21 -11.27 -9.76
C ALA A 328 36.16 -12.14 -9.07
N ARG A 329 35.09 -11.50 -8.57
CA ARG A 329 33.98 -12.18 -7.93
C ARG A 329 32.65 -11.56 -8.36
N LEU A 330 31.75 -12.39 -8.86
CA LEU A 330 30.39 -11.98 -9.26
C LEU A 330 29.37 -12.61 -8.31
N GLY A 331 28.76 -11.77 -7.46
CA GLY A 331 27.72 -12.20 -6.51
C GLY A 331 28.07 -13.40 -5.62
N GLY A 332 29.35 -13.53 -5.26
CA GLY A 332 29.89 -14.60 -4.41
C GLY A 332 30.77 -15.60 -5.15
N HIS A 333 30.61 -15.75 -6.47
CA HIS A 333 31.33 -16.73 -7.27
C HIS A 333 32.65 -16.16 -7.79
N ARG A 334 33.74 -16.88 -7.56
CA ARG A 334 35.09 -16.49 -8.01
C ARG A 334 35.24 -16.80 -9.49
N ILE A 335 35.79 -15.85 -10.24
CA ILE A 335 35.99 -15.94 -11.68
C ILE A 335 37.43 -15.57 -12.02
N ALA A 336 37.94 -16.17 -13.09
CA ALA A 336 39.25 -15.82 -13.64
C ALA A 336 39.23 -14.36 -14.13
N ALA A 337 40.37 -13.70 -13.99
CA ALA A 337 40.55 -12.33 -14.42
C ALA A 337 42.02 -12.11 -14.75
N ASP A 338 42.28 -11.39 -15.84
CA ASP A 338 43.63 -11.11 -16.33
C ASP A 338 44.11 -9.78 -15.76
N PHE A 339 45.29 -9.77 -15.13
CA PHE A 339 45.87 -8.60 -14.47
C PHE A 339 47.11 -8.14 -15.24
N THR A 340 47.04 -6.95 -15.81
CA THR A 340 48.12 -6.34 -16.59
C THR A 340 48.56 -5.04 -15.95
N ALA A 341 49.85 -4.89 -15.67
CA ALA A 341 50.38 -3.63 -15.15
C ALA A 341 50.19 -2.50 -16.19
N SER A 342 49.78 -1.32 -15.72
CA SER A 342 49.68 -0.10 -16.53
C SER A 342 50.46 1.04 -15.88
N GLY A 343 50.78 2.09 -16.64
CA GLY A 343 51.57 3.22 -16.15
C GLY A 343 50.98 3.94 -14.92
N ASP A 344 49.67 3.83 -14.71
CA ASP A 344 48.90 4.44 -13.63
C ASP A 344 48.36 3.44 -12.58
N GLY A 345 48.67 2.14 -12.72
CA GLY A 345 48.17 1.09 -11.83
C GLY A 345 48.13 -0.31 -12.45
N THR A 346 46.94 -0.93 -12.45
CA THR A 346 46.69 -2.24 -13.04
C THR A 346 45.38 -2.22 -13.81
N GLN A 347 45.39 -2.76 -15.03
CA GLN A 347 44.20 -3.08 -15.79
C GLN A 347 43.80 -4.53 -15.49
N VAL A 348 42.51 -4.75 -15.28
CA VAL A 348 41.92 -6.06 -15.01
C VAL A 348 40.83 -6.33 -16.03
N VAL A 349 40.95 -7.44 -16.75
CA VAL A 349 39.97 -7.88 -17.73
C VAL A 349 39.21 -9.09 -17.17
N VAL A 350 37.89 -9.02 -17.18
CA VAL A 350 37.01 -10.09 -16.70
C VAL A 350 36.12 -10.53 -17.86
N GLY A 351 36.24 -11.80 -18.26
CA GLY A 351 35.37 -12.43 -19.25
C GLY A 351 34.26 -13.24 -18.59
N LEU A 352 33.03 -13.08 -19.06
CA LEU A 352 31.86 -13.83 -18.61
C LEU A 352 31.17 -14.46 -19.82
N ALA A 353 30.87 -15.75 -19.76
CA ALA A 353 30.12 -16.43 -20.82
C ALA A 353 28.66 -15.96 -20.82
N VAL A 354 28.18 -15.45 -21.94
CA VAL A 354 26.80 -14.98 -22.12
C VAL A 354 25.77 -16.08 -21.82
N PRO A 355 25.91 -17.32 -22.32
CA PRO A 355 24.94 -18.39 -22.02
C PRO A 355 24.76 -18.65 -20.52
N ALA A 356 25.84 -18.59 -19.74
CA ALA A 356 25.78 -18.78 -18.28
C ALA A 356 25.08 -17.61 -17.59
N LEU A 357 25.34 -16.37 -18.04
CA LEU A 357 24.65 -15.19 -17.51
C LEU A 357 23.14 -15.23 -17.78
N LEU A 358 22.73 -15.66 -18.98
CA LEU A 358 21.31 -15.77 -19.32
C LEU A 358 20.57 -16.78 -18.42
N GLN A 359 21.23 -17.76 -17.82
CA GLN A 359 20.56 -18.68 -16.89
C GLN A 359 20.34 -18.09 -15.48
N GLU A 360 21.04 -17.01 -15.14
CA GLU A 360 20.89 -16.33 -13.86
C GLU A 360 19.56 -15.57 -13.79
N LYS A 361 18.97 -15.54 -12.58
CA LYS A 361 17.70 -14.85 -12.31
C LYS A 361 17.88 -13.47 -11.67
N ASP A 362 19.02 -13.24 -11.02
CA ASP A 362 19.26 -12.05 -10.20
C ASP A 362 20.52 -11.29 -10.64
N GLY A 363 20.48 -9.96 -10.47
CA GLY A 363 21.65 -9.11 -10.65
C GLY A 363 22.72 -9.35 -9.58
N ARG A 364 23.97 -9.46 -10.00
CA ARG A 364 25.12 -9.83 -9.16
C ARG A 364 26.13 -8.68 -9.10
N ARG A 365 26.62 -8.35 -7.91
CA ARG A 365 27.66 -7.31 -7.73
C ARG A 365 29.03 -7.81 -8.14
N LEU A 366 29.80 -6.96 -8.81
CA LEU A 366 31.16 -7.24 -9.23
C LEU A 366 32.20 -6.73 -8.21
N TRP A 367 33.18 -7.59 -7.93
CA TRP A 367 34.33 -7.28 -7.09
C TRP A 367 35.62 -7.75 -7.77
N VAL A 368 36.72 -7.10 -7.44
CA VAL A 368 38.08 -7.58 -7.77
C VAL A 368 38.82 -7.89 -6.46
N GLU A 369 39.57 -8.98 -6.47
CA GLU A 369 40.35 -9.54 -5.36
C GLU A 369 41.82 -9.65 -5.78
N PRO A 370 42.57 -8.53 -5.77
CA PRO A 370 43.99 -8.55 -6.12
C PRO A 370 44.79 -9.33 -5.06
N LYS A 371 45.79 -10.10 -5.47
CA LYS A 371 46.61 -10.90 -4.55
C LYS A 371 47.32 -9.99 -3.52
N GLY A 372 47.16 -10.31 -2.24
CA GLY A 372 47.75 -9.55 -1.13
C GLY A 372 46.93 -8.34 -0.67
N ASP A 373 45.86 -8.01 -1.37
CA ASP A 373 45.00 -6.86 -1.11
C ASP A 373 43.58 -7.30 -0.71
N PRO A 374 42.87 -6.50 0.11
CA PRO A 374 41.45 -6.76 0.37
C PRO A 374 40.63 -6.59 -0.91
N ALA A 375 39.57 -7.39 -1.05
CA ALA A 375 38.57 -7.25 -2.10
C ALA A 375 38.08 -5.79 -2.25
N ALA A 376 37.92 -5.35 -3.48
CA ALA A 376 37.40 -4.03 -3.84
C ALA A 376 36.10 -4.19 -4.64
N SER A 377 35.04 -3.47 -4.27
CA SER A 377 33.87 -3.35 -5.14
C SER A 377 34.28 -2.59 -6.39
N VAL A 378 33.85 -3.07 -7.56
CA VAL A 378 34.01 -2.31 -8.80
C VAL A 378 32.96 -1.22 -8.81
N MET A 379 33.42 0.02 -8.99
CA MET A 379 32.59 1.21 -9.04
C MET A 379 32.34 1.58 -10.50
N LEU A 380 31.13 2.03 -10.84
CA LEU A 380 30.82 2.50 -12.19
C LEU A 380 31.50 3.87 -12.45
N ALA A 381 31.56 4.73 -11.42
CA ALA A 381 32.28 5.99 -11.43
C ALA A 381 31.76 6.97 -12.50
N ASP A 382 32.54 7.22 -13.55
CA ASP A 382 32.20 8.16 -14.62
C ASP A 382 31.67 7.45 -15.88
N LEU A 383 31.64 6.11 -15.92
CA LEU A 383 31.14 5.34 -17.06
C LEU A 383 29.61 5.30 -17.07
N ALA A 384 28.99 5.41 -18.25
CA ALA A 384 27.56 5.15 -18.38
C ALA A 384 27.25 3.66 -18.18
N GLY A 385 26.05 3.35 -17.68
CA GLY A 385 25.56 1.99 -17.69
C GLY A 385 25.43 1.45 -19.12
N THR A 386 25.59 0.14 -19.29
CA THR A 386 25.45 -0.49 -20.62
C THR A 386 24.35 -1.53 -20.61
N ARG A 387 23.70 -1.68 -21.76
CA ARG A 387 22.59 -2.60 -21.99
C ARG A 387 22.78 -3.20 -23.37
N THR A 388 22.74 -4.53 -23.47
CA THR A 388 22.95 -5.25 -24.72
C THR A 388 21.90 -6.33 -24.87
N THR A 389 21.18 -6.33 -25.99
CA THR A 389 20.18 -7.34 -26.31
C THR A 389 20.85 -8.62 -26.81
N VAL A 390 20.31 -9.77 -26.39
CA VAL A 390 20.71 -11.12 -26.81
C VAL A 390 19.44 -11.95 -26.95
N GLY A 391 18.93 -12.09 -28.17
CA GLY A 391 17.63 -12.71 -28.43
C GLY A 391 16.48 -11.91 -27.80
N ASP A 392 15.61 -12.57 -27.03
CA ASP A 392 14.49 -11.94 -26.30
C ASP A 392 14.87 -11.44 -24.89
N ARG A 393 16.17 -11.38 -24.60
CA ARG A 393 16.74 -10.98 -23.33
C ARG A 393 17.73 -9.84 -23.48
N GLU A 394 18.07 -9.21 -22.38
CA GLU A 394 19.12 -8.20 -22.28
C GLU A 394 20.09 -8.51 -21.14
N ILE A 395 21.35 -8.16 -21.36
CA ILE A 395 22.40 -8.10 -20.35
C ILE A 395 22.59 -6.63 -19.98
N THR A 396 22.57 -6.33 -18.68
CA THR A 396 22.76 -4.99 -18.16
C THR A 396 23.97 -4.94 -17.23
N VAL A 397 24.82 -3.93 -17.42
CA VAL A 397 25.93 -3.59 -16.53
C VAL A 397 25.69 -2.17 -16.01
N LEU A 398 25.08 -2.09 -14.83
CA LEU A 398 24.55 -0.85 -14.26
C LEU A 398 25.14 -0.58 -12.86
N GLY A 399 24.98 0.65 -12.37
CA GLY A 399 25.33 1.01 -11.00
C GLY A 399 24.19 0.74 -10.03
N ASP A 400 24.46 0.18 -8.86
CA ASP A 400 23.49 0.21 -7.76
C ASP A 400 23.45 1.60 -7.09
N ARG A 401 22.56 1.79 -6.11
CA ARG A 401 22.45 3.03 -5.30
C ARG A 401 23.73 3.50 -4.59
N ARG A 402 24.81 2.70 -4.58
CA ARG A 402 26.13 3.09 -4.07
C ARG A 402 27.17 3.15 -5.17
N ASP A 403 26.73 3.24 -6.42
CA ASP A 403 27.57 3.31 -7.61
C ASP A 403 28.43 2.04 -7.83
N ARG A 404 28.00 0.90 -7.26
CA ARG A 404 28.69 -0.39 -7.46
C ARG A 404 28.15 -1.10 -8.68
N VAL A 405 29.02 -1.65 -9.49
CA VAL A 405 28.66 -2.40 -10.69
C VAL A 405 27.83 -3.64 -10.34
N VAL A 406 26.69 -3.76 -11.01
CA VAL A 406 25.79 -4.91 -11.01
C VAL A 406 25.67 -5.41 -12.44
N VAL A 407 25.97 -6.69 -12.64
CA VAL A 407 25.73 -7.39 -13.90
C VAL A 407 24.46 -8.21 -13.75
N SER A 408 23.52 -8.07 -14.68
CA SER A 408 22.26 -8.80 -14.68
C SER A 408 21.91 -9.29 -16.09
N ALA A 409 21.13 -10.35 -16.18
CA ALA A 409 20.52 -10.80 -17.43
C ALA A 409 19.04 -11.09 -17.22
N HIS A 410 18.16 -10.48 -18.01
CA HIS A 410 16.71 -10.62 -17.85
C HIS A 410 15.99 -10.45 -19.19
N ARG A 411 14.67 -10.66 -19.23
CA ARG A 411 13.85 -10.26 -20.39
C ARG A 411 14.06 -8.77 -20.67
N ILE A 412 14.00 -8.38 -21.94
CA ILE A 412 14.07 -6.98 -22.37
C ILE A 412 12.98 -6.17 -21.67
N ARG A 413 13.38 -5.05 -21.03
CA ARG A 413 12.45 -4.14 -20.33
C ARG A 413 12.32 -2.81 -21.05
N PRO A 414 11.11 -2.23 -21.13
CA PRO A 414 10.91 -0.86 -21.58
C PRO A 414 11.54 0.12 -20.60
N VAL A 415 12.28 1.11 -21.11
CA VAL A 415 13.03 2.06 -20.30
C VAL A 415 12.77 3.50 -20.69
N ILE A 416 12.34 4.27 -19.71
CA ILE A 416 12.01 5.69 -19.82
C ILE A 416 13.31 6.48 -19.82
N THR A 417 13.55 7.21 -20.91
CA THR A 417 14.67 8.15 -21.06
C THR A 417 14.25 9.59 -20.74
N SER A 418 12.95 9.90 -20.85
CA SER A 418 12.40 11.19 -20.40
C SER A 418 10.96 11.06 -19.92
N ALA A 419 10.60 11.84 -18.91
CA ALA A 419 9.23 12.08 -18.48
C ALA A 419 9.01 13.59 -18.38
N ALA A 420 8.04 14.12 -19.10
CA ALA A 420 7.77 15.56 -19.15
C ALA A 420 6.27 15.82 -19.02
N TRP A 421 5.93 16.97 -18.45
CA TRP A 421 4.54 17.44 -18.34
C TRP A 421 4.26 18.47 -19.44
N GLU A 422 3.23 18.22 -20.24
CA GLU A 422 2.67 19.11 -21.26
C GLU A 422 1.25 19.48 -20.82
N GLY A 423 1.13 20.54 -20.01
CA GLY A 423 -0.12 20.81 -19.29
C GLY A 423 -0.48 19.65 -18.34
N PRO A 424 -1.71 19.13 -18.35
CA PRO A 424 -2.11 17.98 -17.52
C PRO A 424 -1.59 16.63 -18.06
N VAL A 425 -0.97 16.60 -19.25
CA VAL A 425 -0.52 15.37 -19.90
C VAL A 425 0.92 15.04 -19.50
N LEU A 426 1.12 13.86 -18.91
CA LEU A 426 2.41 13.24 -18.67
C LEU A 426 2.84 12.47 -19.93
N VAL A 427 3.90 12.95 -20.58
CA VAL A 427 4.50 12.32 -21.76
C VAL A 427 5.74 11.53 -21.33
N LEU A 428 5.69 10.22 -21.52
CA LEU A 428 6.80 9.30 -21.29
C LEU A 428 7.42 8.92 -22.64
N ARG A 429 8.74 9.05 -22.75
CA ARG A 429 9.51 8.58 -23.91
C ARG A 429 10.63 7.67 -23.47
N GLY A 430 10.99 6.72 -24.32
CA GLY A 430 12.00 5.75 -23.97
C GLY A 430 12.28 4.73 -25.07
N ASP A 431 13.03 3.71 -24.70
CA ASP A 431 13.42 2.61 -25.58
C ASP A 431 12.88 1.28 -25.06
N TYR A 432 12.37 0.47 -25.98
CA TYR A 432 11.92 -0.88 -25.75
C TYR A 432 12.28 -1.73 -26.98
N PRO A 433 13.51 -2.28 -27.03
CA PRO A 433 14.01 -3.06 -28.16
C PRO A 433 13.48 -4.51 -28.15
N ASP A 434 12.17 -4.66 -27.92
CA ASP A 434 11.42 -5.92 -27.99
C ASP A 434 10.83 -6.13 -29.39
N ALA A 435 10.36 -7.35 -29.67
CA ALA A 435 9.74 -7.70 -30.95
C ALA A 435 8.68 -6.65 -31.38
N PRO A 436 8.54 -6.38 -32.69
CA PRO A 436 7.55 -5.44 -33.21
C PRO A 436 6.12 -5.76 -32.76
N GLY A 437 5.24 -4.76 -32.89
CA GLY A 437 3.82 -4.88 -32.59
C GLY A 437 3.35 -3.89 -31.54
N SER A 438 2.03 -3.73 -31.48
CA SER A 438 1.37 -2.86 -30.51
C SER A 438 1.66 -3.33 -29.08
N ARG A 439 1.76 -2.37 -28.18
CA ARG A 439 1.94 -2.61 -26.74
C ARG A 439 1.03 -1.65 -26.00
N THR A 440 0.71 -2.03 -24.77
CA THR A 440 -0.15 -1.25 -23.90
C THR A 440 0.55 -1.06 -22.56
N LEU A 441 0.72 0.20 -22.16
CA LEU A 441 1.14 0.54 -20.81
C LEU A 441 -0.01 0.24 -19.86
N THR A 442 0.27 -0.51 -18.82
CA THR A 442 -0.64 -0.70 -17.67
C THR A 442 -0.20 0.21 -16.53
N LEU A 443 -1.09 1.10 -16.11
CA LEU A 443 -0.99 1.80 -14.82
C LEU A 443 -1.77 1.00 -13.78
N ARG A 444 -1.12 0.62 -12.67
CA ARG A 444 -1.77 -0.19 -11.63
C ARG A 444 -1.66 0.40 -10.24
N HIS A 445 -2.82 0.62 -9.63
CA HIS A 445 -2.94 1.02 -8.23
C HIS A 445 -2.97 -0.19 -7.29
N ARG A 446 -2.57 0.03 -6.04
CA ARG A 446 -2.62 -0.98 -4.98
C ARG A 446 -4.04 -1.46 -4.64
N SER A 447 -5.07 -0.69 -4.98
CA SER A 447 -6.47 -1.06 -4.73
C SER A 447 -7.04 -2.06 -5.74
N GLY A 448 -6.30 -2.36 -6.81
CA GLY A 448 -6.76 -3.19 -7.93
C GLY A 448 -7.17 -2.39 -9.17
N LEU A 449 -7.41 -1.08 -9.05
CA LEU A 449 -7.68 -0.22 -10.21
C LEU A 449 -6.51 -0.25 -11.18
N SER A 450 -6.83 -0.41 -12.47
CA SER A 450 -5.85 -0.45 -13.54
C SER A 450 -6.37 0.31 -14.76
N TYR A 451 -5.46 0.94 -15.50
CA TYR A 451 -5.73 1.60 -16.78
C TYR A 451 -4.77 1.07 -17.84
N TRP A 452 -5.27 0.99 -19.07
CA TRP A 452 -4.57 0.49 -20.24
C TRP A 452 -4.42 1.62 -21.24
N ILE A 453 -3.18 2.01 -21.51
CA ILE A 453 -2.86 3.18 -22.30
C ILE A 453 -2.06 2.72 -23.53
N PRO A 454 -2.48 3.09 -24.75
CA PRO A 454 -1.71 2.78 -25.95
C PRO A 454 -0.26 3.24 -25.83
N MET A 455 0.67 2.39 -26.26
CA MET A 455 2.09 2.74 -26.39
C MET A 455 2.44 2.81 -27.87
N GLU A 456 2.67 4.03 -28.34
CA GLU A 456 3.16 4.28 -29.70
C GLU A 456 4.61 3.84 -29.80
N ARG A 457 4.95 3.08 -30.86
CA ARG A 457 6.31 2.58 -31.08
C ARG A 457 6.79 2.89 -32.50
N SER A 458 8.04 3.30 -32.61
CA SER A 458 8.76 3.51 -33.87
C SER A 458 10.15 2.88 -33.77
N GLY A 459 10.29 1.67 -34.29
CA GLY A 459 11.46 0.83 -34.01
C GLY A 459 11.53 0.49 -32.52
N ASP A 460 12.69 0.77 -31.90
CA ASP A 460 12.90 0.56 -30.48
C ASP A 460 12.31 1.70 -29.63
N ALA A 461 12.10 2.88 -30.19
CA ALA A 461 11.58 4.02 -29.44
C ALA A 461 10.09 3.85 -29.13
N PHE A 462 9.68 4.27 -27.93
CA PHE A 462 8.27 4.36 -27.54
C PHE A 462 7.88 5.73 -27.01
N THR A 463 6.61 6.09 -27.19
CA THR A 463 5.96 7.23 -26.54
C THR A 463 4.64 6.77 -25.89
N VAL A 464 4.37 7.25 -24.68
CA VAL A 464 3.08 7.10 -24.00
C VAL A 464 2.63 8.46 -23.51
N ARG A 465 1.37 8.80 -23.77
CA ARG A 465 0.74 10.04 -23.28
C ARG A 465 -0.34 9.65 -22.28
N VAL A 466 -0.26 10.18 -21.06
CA VAL A 466 -1.19 9.90 -19.97
C VAL A 466 -1.75 11.24 -19.52
N GLU A 467 -3.05 11.34 -19.27
CA GLU A 467 -3.66 12.51 -18.62
C GLU A 467 -4.19 12.09 -17.24
N PRO A 468 -3.36 12.10 -16.18
CA PRO A 468 -3.74 11.55 -14.87
C PRO A 468 -4.94 12.20 -14.19
N ALA A 469 -5.34 13.39 -14.63
CA ALA A 469 -6.53 14.10 -14.15
C ALA A 469 -7.82 13.67 -14.85
N ALA A 470 -7.74 13.03 -16.02
CA ALA A 470 -8.87 12.66 -16.86
C ALA A 470 -8.64 11.28 -17.50
N MET A 471 -8.54 10.24 -16.67
CA MET A 471 -8.41 8.87 -17.16
C MET A 471 -9.75 8.36 -17.67
N ASP A 472 -9.75 7.80 -18.87
CA ASP A 472 -10.92 7.10 -19.40
C ASP A 472 -11.26 5.88 -18.55
N ARG A 473 -12.50 5.84 -18.08
CA ARG A 473 -13.10 4.73 -17.36
C ARG A 473 -14.44 4.41 -18.01
N PHE A 474 -14.39 3.71 -19.15
CA PHE A 474 -15.57 3.32 -19.92
C PHE A 474 -16.39 4.54 -20.37
N GLY A 475 -15.74 5.54 -20.97
CA GLY A 475 -16.38 6.76 -21.48
C GLY A 475 -16.43 7.92 -20.48
N ASP A 476 -16.24 7.65 -19.19
CA ASP A 476 -16.15 8.69 -18.17
C ASP A 476 -14.71 9.14 -17.96
N ALA A 477 -14.48 10.45 -17.92
CA ALA A 477 -13.19 11.02 -17.54
C ALA A 477 -13.10 11.16 -16.01
N VAL A 478 -12.31 10.30 -15.37
CA VAL A 478 -12.07 10.35 -13.92
C VAL A 478 -10.59 10.51 -13.58
N PRO A 479 -10.23 11.30 -12.56
CA PRO A 479 -8.85 11.40 -12.15
C PRO A 479 -8.31 10.11 -11.53
N LEU A 480 -7.01 9.85 -11.67
CA LEU A 480 -6.34 8.77 -10.94
C LEU A 480 -6.60 8.91 -9.43
N ALA A 481 -6.98 7.79 -8.81
CA ALA A 481 -7.13 7.71 -7.36
C ALA A 481 -5.79 7.99 -6.65
N SER A 482 -5.86 8.65 -5.49
CA SER A 482 -4.77 8.90 -4.57
C SER A 482 -4.02 7.62 -4.19
N GLY A 483 -2.69 7.67 -4.29
CA GLY A 483 -1.78 6.57 -3.99
C GLY A 483 -0.68 6.43 -5.02
N SER A 484 -0.09 5.23 -5.09
CA SER A 484 1.02 4.92 -5.99
C SER A 484 0.56 4.01 -7.12
N TRP A 485 0.87 4.41 -8.35
CA TRP A 485 0.56 3.71 -9.58
C TRP A 485 1.86 3.17 -10.19
N ASN A 486 1.96 1.84 -10.30
CA ASN A 486 3.10 1.18 -10.92
C ASN A 486 2.89 1.08 -12.42
N LEU A 487 3.98 1.20 -13.18
CA LEU A 487 3.98 1.12 -14.62
C LEU A 487 4.54 -0.23 -15.07
N SER A 488 3.82 -0.90 -15.98
CA SER A 488 4.29 -2.13 -16.64
C SER A 488 3.74 -2.23 -18.05
N VAL A 489 4.34 -3.06 -18.90
CA VAL A 489 3.77 -3.47 -20.19
C VAL A 489 3.30 -4.92 -20.09
N ARG A 490 2.17 -5.22 -20.72
CA ARG A 490 1.76 -6.61 -20.93
C ARG A 490 2.41 -7.13 -22.21
N HIS A 491 3.23 -8.17 -22.08
CA HIS A 491 3.82 -8.87 -23.22
C HIS A 491 2.77 -9.81 -23.85
N PRO A 492 2.83 -10.08 -25.18
CA PRO A 492 1.89 -11.00 -25.84
C PRO A 492 1.81 -12.41 -25.23
N SER A 493 2.85 -12.87 -24.54
CA SER A 493 2.83 -14.13 -23.77
C SER A 493 1.97 -14.07 -22.49
N GLY A 494 1.38 -12.92 -22.16
CA GLY A 494 0.69 -12.67 -20.90
C GLY A 494 1.60 -12.24 -19.74
N GLU A 495 2.92 -12.21 -19.93
CA GLU A 495 3.87 -11.76 -18.90
C GLU A 495 3.78 -10.25 -18.65
N ILE A 496 3.87 -9.83 -17.39
CA ILE A 496 3.93 -8.43 -16.99
C ILE A 496 5.39 -7.99 -16.92
N VAL A 497 5.80 -7.11 -17.84
CA VAL A 497 7.17 -6.59 -17.93
C VAL A 497 7.23 -5.21 -17.26
N PRO A 498 7.98 -5.03 -16.16
CA PRO A 498 8.05 -3.73 -15.48
C PRO A 498 8.90 -2.72 -16.25
N LEU A 499 8.49 -1.45 -16.22
CA LEU A 499 9.31 -0.35 -16.74
C LEU A 499 10.50 -0.06 -15.80
N ARG A 500 11.54 0.56 -16.37
CA ARG A 500 12.66 1.20 -15.64
C ARG A 500 12.88 2.62 -16.12
N VAL A 501 13.52 3.44 -15.29
CA VAL A 501 14.06 4.73 -15.70
C VAL A 501 15.53 4.55 -16.06
N ASP A 502 15.97 5.15 -17.16
CA ASP A 502 17.36 5.11 -17.57
C ASP A 502 18.26 5.78 -16.51
N HIS A 503 19.38 5.13 -16.15
CA HIS A 503 20.27 5.63 -15.10
C HIS A 503 20.94 6.96 -15.48
N ALA A 504 21.16 7.22 -16.78
CA ALA A 504 21.68 8.49 -17.27
C ALA A 504 20.62 9.62 -17.22
N ALA A 505 19.33 9.28 -17.31
CA ALA A 505 18.23 10.24 -17.18
C ALA A 505 17.95 10.62 -15.71
N LEU A 506 18.22 9.71 -14.78
CA LEU A 506 17.93 9.87 -13.34
C LEU A 506 18.40 11.21 -12.73
N PRO A 507 19.59 11.77 -13.00
CA PRO A 507 20.00 13.06 -12.42
C PRO A 507 19.12 14.25 -12.83
N GLY A 508 18.57 14.24 -14.04
CA GLY A 508 17.71 15.30 -14.60
C GLY A 508 16.22 14.96 -14.60
N PHE A 509 15.84 13.82 -14.02
CA PHE A 509 14.46 13.36 -13.99
C PHE A 509 13.59 14.31 -13.14
N ASP A 510 12.57 14.91 -13.77
CA ASP A 510 11.65 15.84 -13.12
C ASP A 510 10.69 15.07 -12.20
N GLU A 511 10.99 15.12 -10.90
CA GLU A 511 10.18 14.51 -9.83
C GLU A 511 9.37 15.55 -9.04
N ASP A 512 9.27 16.78 -9.56
CA ASP A 512 8.58 17.87 -8.90
C ASP A 512 7.05 17.70 -9.04
N PRO A 513 6.28 18.18 -8.05
CA PRO A 513 4.83 18.09 -8.09
C PRO A 513 4.20 18.96 -9.18
N ARG A 514 3.11 18.46 -9.76
CA ARG A 514 2.18 19.20 -10.60
C ARG A 514 0.79 19.12 -9.99
N THR A 515 0.08 20.25 -9.93
CA THR A 515 -1.25 20.31 -9.33
C THR A 515 -2.29 20.66 -10.38
N PHE A 516 -3.30 19.79 -10.52
CA PHE A 516 -4.45 19.95 -11.41
C PHE A 516 -5.71 19.54 -10.65
N ASP A 517 -6.79 20.31 -10.77
CA ASP A 517 -8.12 20.00 -10.20
C ASP A 517 -8.09 19.53 -8.73
N GLY A 518 -7.34 20.24 -7.90
CA GLY A 518 -7.22 19.93 -6.46
C GLY A 518 -6.46 18.63 -6.17
N ARG A 519 -5.59 18.17 -7.08
CA ARG A 519 -4.73 16.99 -6.88
C ARG A 519 -3.30 17.26 -7.28
N THR A 520 -2.38 16.67 -6.54
CA THR A 520 -0.95 16.73 -6.81
C THR A 520 -0.47 15.40 -7.39
N TYR A 521 0.18 15.49 -8.55
CA TYR A 521 0.75 14.38 -9.30
C TYR A 521 2.27 14.50 -9.31
N ARG A 522 2.95 13.35 -9.23
CA ARG A 522 4.41 13.28 -9.40
C ARG A 522 4.75 12.03 -10.18
N MET A 523 5.70 12.15 -11.09
CA MET A 523 6.40 11.01 -11.68
C MET A 523 7.72 10.85 -10.92
N ILE A 524 7.90 9.74 -10.21
CA ILE A 524 9.09 9.52 -9.37
C ILE A 524 9.78 8.21 -9.70
N SER A 525 11.05 8.10 -9.31
CA SER A 525 11.78 6.84 -9.34
C SER A 525 12.01 6.30 -7.92
N THR A 526 11.44 5.13 -7.60
CA THR A 526 11.64 4.42 -6.33
C THR A 526 12.59 3.23 -6.52
N ARG A 527 13.17 2.73 -5.42
CA ARG A 527 14.11 1.60 -5.43
C ARG A 527 15.26 1.79 -6.42
N PHE A 528 15.67 3.05 -6.60
CA PHE A 528 16.65 3.58 -7.55
C PHE A 528 16.10 3.94 -8.94
N ASP A 529 15.55 2.98 -9.69
CA ASP A 529 15.19 3.15 -11.11
C ASP A 529 13.77 2.64 -11.47
N VAL A 530 12.90 2.43 -10.49
CA VAL A 530 11.53 1.95 -10.72
C VAL A 530 10.57 3.13 -10.84
N PRO A 531 10.00 3.40 -12.03
CA PRO A 531 9.06 4.50 -12.22
C PRO A 531 7.73 4.24 -11.51
N VAL A 532 7.21 5.27 -10.84
CA VAL A 532 5.91 5.28 -10.17
C VAL A 532 5.27 6.63 -10.36
N VAL A 533 3.98 6.67 -10.70
CA VAL A 533 3.17 7.88 -10.58
C VAL A 533 2.55 7.91 -9.19
N THR A 534 2.77 8.99 -8.44
CA THR A 534 2.09 9.21 -7.16
C THR A 534 1.06 10.31 -7.31
N VAL A 535 -0.12 10.05 -6.76
CA VAL A 535 -1.25 10.99 -6.75
C VAL A 535 -1.66 11.24 -5.32
N GLU A 536 -1.85 12.50 -4.97
CA GLU A 536 -2.35 12.91 -3.67
C GLU A 536 -3.40 14.00 -3.86
N GLU A 537 -4.60 13.77 -3.34
CA GLU A 537 -5.62 14.80 -3.26
C GLU A 537 -5.16 15.97 -2.37
N ASP A 538 -5.29 17.19 -2.86
CA ASP A 538 -5.01 18.39 -2.10
C ASP A 538 -6.13 18.62 -1.08
N ARG A 539 -5.74 18.78 0.18
CA ARG A 539 -6.68 18.84 1.31
C ARG A 539 -6.37 20.04 2.19
N PRO A 540 -7.36 20.73 2.76
CA PRO A 540 -7.12 21.66 3.85
C PRO A 540 -6.39 20.99 5.03
N ALA A 541 -5.57 21.76 5.76
CA ALA A 541 -4.70 21.23 6.82
C ALA A 541 -5.47 20.51 7.94
N ASP A 542 -6.68 21.00 8.26
CA ASP A 542 -7.59 20.43 9.25
C ASP A 542 -8.28 19.13 8.78
N GLU A 543 -8.09 18.74 7.53
CA GLU A 543 -8.62 17.49 6.95
C GLU A 543 -7.51 16.46 6.68
N ARG A 544 -6.26 16.83 6.95
CA ARG A 544 -5.08 15.96 6.77
C ARG A 544 -4.71 15.24 8.07
N GLY A 545 -4.28 13.99 7.90
CA GLY A 545 -3.65 13.22 8.96
C GLY A 545 -4.57 12.86 10.14
N VAL A 546 -3.97 12.27 11.16
CA VAL A 546 -4.70 11.89 12.39
C VAL A 546 -5.11 13.12 13.19
N ALA A 547 -4.28 14.17 13.20
CA ALA A 547 -4.57 15.39 13.96
C ALA A 547 -5.81 16.13 13.42
N GLY A 548 -5.88 16.40 12.11
CA GLY A 548 -7.02 17.07 11.49
C GLY A 548 -8.30 16.25 11.61
N THR A 549 -8.25 14.97 11.21
CA THR A 549 -9.42 14.08 11.32
C THR A 549 -9.90 13.86 12.75
N HIS A 550 -9.03 13.96 13.75
CA HIS A 550 -9.43 13.95 15.16
C HIS A 550 -10.27 15.17 15.52
N VAL A 551 -9.84 16.38 15.11
CA VAL A 551 -10.59 17.63 15.33
C VAL A 551 -11.93 17.57 14.61
N LEU A 552 -11.96 17.12 13.35
CA LEU A 552 -13.21 16.98 12.60
C LEU A 552 -14.22 16.07 13.33
N ARG A 553 -13.77 14.93 13.85
CA ARG A 553 -14.65 13.94 14.48
C ARG A 553 -15.05 14.28 15.92
N ARG A 554 -14.18 14.93 16.68
CA ARG A 554 -14.39 15.19 18.12
C ARG A 554 -14.92 16.59 18.43
N VAL A 555 -14.77 17.53 17.50
CA VAL A 555 -15.16 18.93 17.69
C VAL A 555 -16.16 19.35 16.61
N PHE A 556 -15.76 19.30 15.34
CA PHE A 556 -16.58 19.83 14.25
C PHE A 556 -17.88 19.05 14.05
N TYR A 557 -17.81 17.72 13.92
CA TYR A 557 -18.98 16.87 13.69
C TYR A 557 -20.01 16.94 14.84
N PRO A 558 -19.62 16.83 16.13
CA PRO A 558 -20.57 17.06 17.24
C PRO A 558 -21.22 18.44 17.21
N ALA A 559 -20.50 19.50 16.85
CA ALA A 559 -21.07 20.84 16.70
C ALA A 559 -22.06 20.91 15.52
N GLN A 560 -21.75 20.30 14.38
CA GLN A 560 -22.70 20.24 13.26
C GLN A 560 -23.97 19.45 13.59
N ARG A 561 -23.91 18.50 14.52
CA ARG A 561 -25.09 17.77 15.00
C ARG A 561 -26.01 18.59 15.92
N THR A 562 -25.57 19.75 16.39
CA THR A 562 -26.46 20.67 17.14
C THR A 562 -27.12 21.70 16.24
N GLU A 563 -26.70 21.80 14.98
CA GLU A 563 -27.33 22.67 13.99
C GLU A 563 -28.64 22.06 13.46
N PRO A 564 -29.56 22.89 12.94
CA PRO A 564 -30.76 22.39 12.25
C PRO A 564 -30.42 21.49 11.08
N LEU A 565 -31.25 20.46 10.88
CA LEU A 565 -31.22 19.63 9.69
C LEU A 565 -31.54 20.46 8.45
N THR A 566 -30.90 20.14 7.34
CA THR A 566 -31.24 20.65 6.01
C THR A 566 -32.18 19.67 5.33
N ASP A 567 -33.04 20.18 4.42
CA ASP A 567 -33.87 19.33 3.58
C ASP A 567 -33.02 18.76 2.42
N ALA A 568 -32.06 17.93 2.81
CA ALA A 568 -31.06 17.34 1.95
C ALA A 568 -31.05 15.81 2.09
N THR A 569 -30.63 15.14 1.02
CA THR A 569 -30.39 13.70 1.01
C THR A 569 -28.94 13.40 0.68
N ALA A 570 -28.24 12.74 1.59
CA ALA A 570 -26.88 12.27 1.38
C ALA A 570 -26.88 10.84 0.83
N TYR A 571 -26.22 10.64 -0.31
CA TYR A 571 -26.08 9.36 -1.01
C TYR A 571 -24.66 8.82 -0.86
N VAL A 572 -24.53 7.56 -0.40
CA VAL A 572 -23.24 6.91 -0.17
C VAL A 572 -23.23 5.48 -0.68
N VAL A 573 -22.40 5.18 -1.68
CA VAL A 573 -22.24 3.81 -2.20
C VAL A 573 -20.83 3.33 -1.98
N ASN A 574 -20.66 2.18 -1.30
CA ASN A 574 -19.35 1.57 -1.03
C ASN A 574 -18.30 2.56 -0.46
N ASP A 575 -18.71 3.37 0.52
CA ASP A 575 -17.89 4.42 1.15
C ASP A 575 -17.45 5.49 0.12
N GLY A 576 -18.36 5.82 -0.80
CA GLY A 576 -18.25 6.87 -1.81
C GLY A 576 -17.49 6.49 -3.09
N ARG A 577 -17.36 5.20 -3.40
CA ARG A 577 -16.49 4.75 -4.52
C ARG A 577 -17.21 4.56 -5.86
N LEU A 578 -18.52 4.54 -5.89
CA LEU A 578 -19.31 4.22 -7.08
C LEU A 578 -20.52 5.14 -7.17
N TYR A 579 -20.90 5.47 -8.40
CA TYR A 579 -22.24 5.92 -8.77
C TYR A 579 -22.95 4.71 -9.37
N ALA A 580 -23.67 3.97 -8.54
CA ALA A 580 -24.23 2.68 -8.91
C ALA A 580 -25.28 2.22 -7.89
N ASP A 581 -25.83 1.02 -8.14
CA ASP A 581 -26.60 0.24 -7.16
C ASP A 581 -27.93 0.90 -6.77
N SER A 582 -28.60 0.38 -5.74
CA SER A 582 -29.97 0.79 -5.43
C SER A 582 -30.07 2.26 -5.00
N VAL A 583 -28.97 2.79 -4.46
CA VAL A 583 -28.84 4.21 -4.08
C VAL A 583 -28.90 5.12 -5.31
N ARG A 584 -28.25 4.74 -6.42
CA ARG A 584 -28.31 5.48 -7.70
C ARG A 584 -29.73 5.47 -8.25
N ALA A 585 -30.38 4.30 -8.30
CA ALA A 585 -31.75 4.19 -8.80
C ALA A 585 -32.72 5.09 -8.02
N ILE A 586 -32.64 5.10 -6.67
CA ILE A 586 -33.46 5.99 -5.83
C ILE A 586 -33.18 7.47 -6.12
N TYR A 587 -31.91 7.84 -6.33
CA TYR A 587 -31.54 9.21 -6.69
C TYR A 587 -32.14 9.63 -8.03
N GLU A 588 -31.95 8.83 -9.07
CA GLU A 588 -32.42 9.12 -10.43
C GLU A 588 -33.96 9.18 -10.50
N GLU A 589 -34.65 8.30 -9.78
CA GLU A 589 -36.13 8.33 -9.71
C GLU A 589 -36.65 9.60 -9.04
N ARG A 590 -35.98 10.09 -7.98
CA ARG A 590 -36.35 11.36 -7.34
C ARG A 590 -36.17 12.54 -8.29
N LEU A 591 -35.06 12.58 -9.03
CA LEU A 591 -34.86 13.60 -10.06
C LEU A 591 -35.93 13.54 -11.14
N ARG A 592 -36.28 12.33 -11.61
CA ARG A 592 -37.33 12.13 -12.62
C ARG A 592 -38.70 12.63 -12.16
N ARG A 593 -38.97 12.57 -10.85
CA ARG A 593 -40.20 13.09 -10.23
C ARG A 593 -40.16 14.61 -9.94
N GLY A 594 -39.06 15.29 -10.26
CA GLY A 594 -38.92 16.73 -10.06
C GLY A 594 -38.65 17.13 -8.61
N ASP A 595 -38.03 16.25 -7.81
CA ASP A 595 -37.60 16.60 -6.46
C ASP A 595 -36.48 17.65 -6.52
N ASP A 596 -36.77 18.87 -6.07
CA ASP A 596 -35.88 20.03 -6.12
C ASP A 596 -35.05 20.24 -4.84
N ARG A 597 -35.20 19.32 -3.87
CA ARG A 597 -34.42 19.31 -2.63
C ARG A 597 -32.94 19.06 -2.90
N GLU A 598 -32.11 19.34 -1.90
CA GLU A 598 -30.66 19.21 -2.06
C GLU A 598 -30.25 17.71 -2.12
N HIS A 599 -29.64 17.31 -3.22
CA HIS A 599 -29.05 15.98 -3.40
C HIS A 599 -27.53 16.06 -3.22
N ILE A 600 -27.00 15.33 -2.25
CA ILE A 600 -25.57 15.34 -1.92
C ILE A 600 -24.97 13.96 -2.16
N TRP A 601 -24.05 13.84 -3.11
CA TRP A 601 -23.28 12.60 -3.32
C TRP A 601 -21.95 12.66 -2.59
N ILE A 602 -21.70 11.68 -1.72
CA ILE A 602 -20.39 11.52 -1.09
C ILE A 602 -19.47 10.77 -2.04
N VAL A 603 -18.47 11.47 -2.57
CA VAL A 603 -17.53 10.94 -3.57
C VAL A 603 -16.13 10.81 -2.98
N LYS A 604 -15.61 9.60 -3.01
CA LYS A 604 -14.28 9.27 -2.56
C LYS A 604 -13.31 9.46 -3.70
N ASP A 605 -12.38 10.39 -3.52
CA ASP A 605 -11.20 10.49 -4.38
C ASP A 605 -11.60 10.69 -5.86
N GLY A 606 -12.69 11.43 -6.09
CA GLY A 606 -13.29 11.70 -7.41
C GLY A 606 -13.51 10.46 -8.26
N ALA A 607 -13.94 9.36 -7.63
CA ALA A 607 -14.11 8.07 -8.31
C ALA A 607 -15.19 8.06 -9.40
N PHE A 608 -16.06 9.07 -9.44
CA PHE A 608 -17.13 9.28 -10.41
C PHE A 608 -17.62 10.74 -10.34
N VAL A 609 -18.40 11.15 -11.33
CA VAL A 609 -19.20 12.38 -11.32
C VAL A 609 -20.67 11.97 -11.41
N PRO A 610 -21.53 12.34 -10.44
CA PRO A 610 -22.95 12.03 -10.53
C PRO A 610 -23.62 12.93 -11.57
N ASP A 611 -24.56 12.37 -12.32
CA ASP A 611 -25.43 13.14 -13.23
C ASP A 611 -26.47 13.96 -12.46
N GLY A 612 -27.19 14.87 -13.13
CA GLY A 612 -28.38 15.51 -12.56
C GLY A 612 -28.13 16.64 -11.55
N GLY A 613 -26.95 17.24 -11.56
CA GLY A 613 -26.65 18.49 -10.83
C GLY A 613 -26.50 18.35 -9.32
N ALA A 614 -26.35 17.14 -8.78
CA ALA A 614 -26.12 16.94 -7.36
C ALA A 614 -24.86 17.63 -6.83
N THR A 615 -24.92 18.07 -5.58
CA THR A 615 -23.76 18.57 -4.84
C THR A 615 -22.78 17.42 -4.59
N VAL A 616 -21.58 17.53 -5.17
CA VAL A 616 -20.49 16.55 -4.95
C VAL A 616 -19.72 16.92 -3.69
N VAL A 617 -19.74 16.04 -2.68
CA VAL A 617 -19.02 16.22 -1.43
C VAL A 617 -17.92 15.18 -1.28
N ARG A 618 -16.70 15.65 -1.03
CA ARG A 618 -15.51 14.81 -0.94
C ARG A 618 -15.50 13.94 0.33
N ALA A 619 -15.34 12.63 0.16
CA ALA A 619 -15.37 11.69 1.27
C ALA A 619 -14.27 11.98 2.32
N GLY A 620 -14.72 12.40 3.50
CA GLY A 620 -13.88 12.64 4.68
C GLY A 620 -13.48 14.10 4.86
N SER A 621 -13.94 15.00 3.99
CA SER A 621 -13.81 16.44 4.19
C SER A 621 -14.71 16.95 5.32
N ARG A 622 -14.54 18.21 5.68
CA ARG A 622 -15.41 18.94 6.60
C ARG A 622 -16.86 18.94 6.10
N GLU A 623 -17.07 19.16 4.82
CA GLU A 623 -18.39 19.14 4.17
C GLU A 623 -19.03 17.76 4.29
N HIS A 624 -18.27 16.66 4.17
CA HIS A 624 -18.83 15.32 4.39
C HIS A 624 -19.32 15.12 5.83
N HIS A 625 -18.58 15.62 6.83
CA HIS A 625 -19.04 15.56 8.22
C HIS A 625 -20.30 16.41 8.44
N ALA A 626 -20.38 17.59 7.82
CA ALA A 626 -21.56 18.44 7.88
C ALA A 626 -22.77 17.80 7.18
N ALA A 627 -22.58 17.25 5.98
CA ALA A 627 -23.62 16.58 5.19
C ALA A 627 -24.24 15.43 5.97
N LEU A 628 -23.43 14.52 6.54
CA LEU A 628 -23.99 13.43 7.37
C LEU A 628 -24.58 13.91 8.70
N ALA A 629 -24.12 15.02 9.27
CA ALA A 629 -24.67 15.55 10.51
C ALA A 629 -26.01 16.27 10.35
N ARG A 630 -26.28 16.79 9.14
CA ARG A 630 -27.37 17.74 8.88
C ARG A 630 -28.37 17.27 7.81
N SER A 631 -28.05 16.31 6.95
CA SER A 631 -29.03 15.82 5.96
C SER A 631 -30.19 15.12 6.66
N ARG A 632 -31.42 15.46 6.28
CA ARG A 632 -32.63 14.78 6.76
C ARG A 632 -32.64 13.30 6.37
N HIS A 633 -32.19 12.99 5.16
CA HIS A 633 -32.12 11.61 4.67
C HIS A 633 -30.68 11.19 4.37
N ILE A 634 -30.34 9.96 4.73
CA ILE A 634 -29.05 9.34 4.39
C ILE A 634 -29.34 7.98 3.77
N ILE A 635 -28.98 7.81 2.50
CA ILE A 635 -29.23 6.58 1.74
C ILE A 635 -27.90 5.93 1.41
N THR A 636 -27.72 4.69 1.87
CA THR A 636 -26.46 3.94 1.71
C THR A 636 -26.72 2.47 1.38
N ASN A 637 -25.74 1.80 0.78
CA ASN A 637 -25.77 0.36 0.50
C ASN A 637 -24.75 -0.45 1.32
N ALA A 638 -23.95 0.24 2.13
CA ALA A 638 -22.93 -0.35 2.97
C ALA A 638 -22.87 0.38 4.33
N PHE A 639 -22.00 -0.12 5.21
CA PHE A 639 -21.75 0.55 6.48
C PHE A 639 -21.12 1.94 6.28
N LEU A 640 -21.64 2.92 6.99
CA LEU A 640 -21.18 4.30 7.07
C LEU A 640 -19.86 4.42 7.88
N PRO A 641 -19.19 5.59 7.85
CA PRO A 641 -17.96 5.79 8.59
C PRO A 641 -18.11 5.56 10.10
N THR A 642 -17.09 5.02 10.77
CA THR A 642 -17.11 4.65 12.20
C THR A 642 -17.54 5.76 13.17
N TRP A 643 -17.31 7.02 12.78
CA TRP A 643 -17.57 8.22 13.56
C TRP A 643 -19.01 8.73 13.40
N PHE A 644 -19.74 8.29 12.38
CA PHE A 644 -21.13 8.68 12.14
C PHE A 644 -22.03 8.13 13.24
N ARG A 645 -22.96 8.97 13.70
CA ARG A 645 -24.00 8.65 14.67
C ARG A 645 -25.26 9.36 14.21
N ALA A 646 -26.26 8.58 13.81
CA ALA A 646 -27.58 9.07 13.44
C ALA A 646 -28.16 9.91 14.58
N ARG A 647 -28.96 10.91 14.22
CA ARG A 647 -29.82 11.67 15.13
C ARG A 647 -31.24 11.11 15.02
N GLU A 648 -32.05 11.30 16.05
CA GLU A 648 -33.45 10.83 16.06
C GLU A 648 -34.32 11.52 15.01
N ASP A 649 -33.94 12.70 14.55
CA ASP A 649 -34.63 13.50 13.53
C ASP A 649 -34.12 13.24 12.10
N GLN A 650 -33.19 12.29 11.91
CA GLN A 650 -32.71 11.85 10.59
C GLN A 650 -33.34 10.50 10.21
N VAL A 651 -33.39 10.22 8.90
CA VAL A 651 -33.81 8.93 8.35
C VAL A 651 -32.63 8.28 7.62
N VAL A 652 -32.13 7.17 8.14
CA VAL A 652 -31.05 6.37 7.56
C VAL A 652 -31.62 5.15 6.88
N VAL A 653 -31.52 5.14 5.55
CA VAL A 653 -31.98 4.07 4.67
C VAL A 653 -30.79 3.20 4.27
N GLN A 654 -30.81 1.95 4.72
CA GLN A 654 -29.86 0.92 4.31
C GLN A 654 -30.47 0.08 3.19
N THR A 655 -30.00 0.28 1.97
CA THR A 655 -30.41 -0.53 0.81
C THR A 655 -29.77 -1.91 0.82
N TRP A 656 -28.68 -2.09 1.59
CA TRP A 656 -27.77 -3.23 1.49
C TRP A 656 -27.36 -3.46 0.03
N HIS A 657 -26.76 -4.59 -0.31
CA HIS A 657 -26.21 -4.83 -1.66
C HIS A 657 -26.55 -6.21 -2.20
N GLY A 658 -27.74 -6.68 -1.86
CA GLY A 658 -28.36 -7.87 -2.44
C GLY A 658 -28.62 -9.01 -1.47
N THR A 659 -29.35 -10.02 -1.96
CA THR A 659 -29.70 -11.22 -1.19
C THR A 659 -28.44 -11.99 -0.77
N PRO A 660 -28.24 -12.28 0.54
CA PRO A 660 -27.06 -12.97 1.00
C PRO A 660 -27.08 -14.47 0.63
N VAL A 661 -26.09 -14.92 -0.14
CA VAL A 661 -25.84 -16.37 -0.30
C VAL A 661 -24.89 -16.92 0.77
N LYS A 662 -24.00 -16.06 1.29
CA LYS A 662 -22.95 -16.39 2.26
C LYS A 662 -23.31 -15.81 3.62
N HIS A 663 -22.86 -16.45 4.71
CA HIS A 663 -23.06 -15.90 6.06
C HIS A 663 -22.47 -14.48 6.15
N ILE A 664 -23.29 -13.55 6.62
CA ILE A 664 -22.93 -12.14 6.82
C ILE A 664 -23.24 -11.71 8.25
N GLY A 665 -22.76 -10.52 8.63
CA GLY A 665 -22.99 -9.97 9.96
C GLY A 665 -22.63 -10.95 11.09
N ASN A 666 -23.55 -11.11 12.03
CA ASN A 666 -23.46 -11.94 13.22
C ASN A 666 -23.34 -13.45 12.92
N ASP A 667 -23.75 -13.90 11.74
CA ASP A 667 -23.70 -15.32 11.36
C ASP A 667 -22.30 -15.76 10.89
N GLN A 668 -21.36 -14.82 10.72
CA GLN A 668 -19.98 -15.17 10.37
C GLN A 668 -19.26 -15.84 11.55
N PRO A 669 -18.45 -16.90 11.33
CA PRO A 669 -17.79 -17.64 12.41
C PRO A 669 -16.95 -16.79 13.36
N HIS A 670 -16.26 -15.76 12.84
CA HIS A 670 -15.42 -14.89 13.66
C HIS A 670 -16.21 -13.90 14.52
N MET A 671 -17.47 -13.60 14.18
CA MET A 671 -18.37 -12.70 14.91
C MET A 671 -19.03 -13.40 16.11
N GLN A 672 -19.01 -14.73 16.12
CA GLN A 672 -19.61 -15.54 17.18
C GLN A 672 -18.68 -15.81 18.36
N ARG A 673 -17.38 -15.50 18.24
CA ARG A 673 -16.37 -15.67 19.30
C ARG A 673 -16.76 -14.97 20.60
N ASP A 674 -16.27 -15.50 21.71
CA ASP A 674 -16.42 -14.92 23.06
C ASP A 674 -15.03 -14.63 23.66
N PRO A 675 -14.73 -13.40 24.09
CA PRO A 675 -15.55 -12.19 23.98
C PRO A 675 -15.81 -11.77 22.53
N LYS A 676 -16.90 -11.03 22.31
CA LYS A 676 -17.28 -10.52 20.97
C LYS A 676 -16.16 -9.63 20.41
N PRO A 677 -15.84 -9.75 19.10
CA PRO A 677 -14.77 -8.96 18.50
C PRO A 677 -15.17 -7.47 18.36
N PRO A 678 -14.21 -6.52 18.31
CA PRO A 678 -14.52 -5.09 18.17
C PRO A 678 -15.41 -4.72 16.97
N ILE A 679 -15.29 -5.46 15.86
CA ILE A 679 -16.12 -5.27 14.66
C ILE A 679 -17.60 -5.61 14.91
N TRP A 680 -17.91 -6.54 15.83
CA TRP A 680 -19.27 -6.84 16.25
C TRP A 680 -19.90 -5.63 16.94
N HIS A 681 -19.20 -5.03 17.91
CA HIS A 681 -19.69 -3.84 18.61
C HIS A 681 -19.88 -2.65 17.67
N ARG A 682 -18.98 -2.48 16.68
CA ARG A 682 -19.14 -1.46 15.64
C ARG A 682 -20.42 -1.68 14.84
N GLN A 683 -20.65 -2.89 14.34
CA GLN A 683 -21.85 -3.23 13.58
C GLN A 683 -23.10 -2.98 14.43
N ALA A 684 -23.14 -3.49 15.66
CA ALA A 684 -24.29 -3.31 16.56
C ALA A 684 -24.58 -1.83 16.85
N ALA A 685 -23.56 -0.99 16.95
CA ALA A 685 -23.75 0.44 17.14
C ALA A 685 -24.35 1.13 15.92
N GLU A 686 -23.99 0.69 14.72
CA GLU A 686 -24.46 1.29 13.47
C GLU A 686 -25.86 0.82 13.08
N VAL A 687 -26.13 -0.49 13.19
CA VAL A 687 -27.45 -1.10 12.89
C VAL A 687 -28.56 -0.49 13.75
N ARG A 688 -28.24 -0.01 14.95
CA ARG A 688 -29.20 0.71 15.82
C ARG A 688 -29.65 2.06 15.28
N GLY A 689 -28.87 2.67 14.38
CA GLY A 689 -29.21 3.94 13.76
C GLY A 689 -29.74 3.78 12.34
N TRP A 690 -30.23 2.60 11.96
CA TRP A 690 -30.93 2.38 10.69
C TRP A 690 -32.44 2.50 10.91
N ASP A 691 -33.09 3.34 10.14
CA ASP A 691 -34.55 3.54 10.20
C ASP A 691 -35.27 2.60 9.24
N LEU A 692 -34.64 2.33 8.10
CA LEU A 692 -35.16 1.42 7.08
C LEU A 692 -34.07 0.49 6.54
N LEU A 693 -34.39 -0.80 6.42
CA LEU A 693 -33.58 -1.77 5.67
C LEU A 693 -34.36 -2.30 4.47
N LEU A 694 -33.80 -2.24 3.28
CA LEU A 694 -34.43 -2.85 2.10
C LEU A 694 -34.19 -4.37 2.06
N SER A 695 -35.18 -5.09 1.54
CA SER A 695 -35.11 -6.52 1.29
C SER A 695 -35.66 -6.86 -0.09
N GLN A 696 -34.98 -7.75 -0.80
CA GLN A 696 -35.37 -8.18 -2.14
C GLN A 696 -36.62 -9.08 -2.11
N SER A 697 -36.76 -9.92 -1.07
CA SER A 697 -37.77 -10.97 -1.02
C SER A 697 -38.14 -11.38 0.41
N PRO A 698 -39.32 -12.03 0.59
CA PRO A 698 -39.70 -12.63 1.87
C PRO A 698 -38.69 -13.65 2.40
N TRP A 699 -37.90 -14.29 1.52
CA TRP A 699 -36.82 -15.18 1.93
C TRP A 699 -35.62 -14.42 2.52
N ALA A 700 -35.23 -13.30 1.90
CA ALA A 700 -34.08 -12.52 2.33
C ALA A 700 -34.34 -11.76 3.65
N THR A 701 -35.59 -11.34 3.90
CA THR A 701 -36.01 -10.58 5.09
C THR A 701 -35.56 -11.21 6.42
N PRO A 702 -35.94 -12.46 6.76
CA PRO A 702 -35.53 -13.08 8.02
C PRO A 702 -34.02 -13.30 8.11
N VAL A 703 -33.35 -13.60 6.99
CA VAL A 703 -31.88 -13.78 6.93
C VAL A 703 -31.17 -12.48 7.30
N LEU A 704 -31.54 -11.37 6.66
CA LEU A 704 -30.96 -10.05 6.92
C LEU A 704 -31.22 -9.59 8.35
N ARG A 705 -32.47 -9.74 8.84
CA ARG A 705 -32.83 -9.40 10.22
C ARG A 705 -31.97 -10.13 11.24
N LYS A 706 -31.83 -11.45 11.09
CA LYS A 706 -31.00 -12.28 11.97
C LYS A 706 -29.51 -11.88 11.88
N ALA A 707 -28.98 -11.79 10.67
CA ALA A 707 -27.57 -11.52 10.45
C ALA A 707 -27.14 -10.16 11.02
N PHE A 708 -27.98 -9.13 10.97
CA PHE A 708 -27.66 -7.83 11.56
C PHE A 708 -28.16 -7.66 13.00
N GLY A 709 -29.07 -8.51 13.48
CA GLY A 709 -29.80 -8.27 14.72
C GLY A 709 -30.71 -7.05 14.62
N TYR A 710 -31.19 -6.74 13.41
CA TYR A 710 -31.98 -5.57 13.11
C TYR A 710 -33.46 -5.80 13.46
N LYS A 711 -34.03 -4.88 14.24
CA LYS A 711 -35.40 -4.96 14.75
C LYS A 711 -36.33 -3.87 14.21
N GLY A 712 -35.80 -2.97 13.39
CA GLY A 712 -36.58 -1.89 12.78
C GLY A 712 -37.34 -2.34 11.54
N GLU A 713 -37.79 -1.35 10.77
CA GLU A 713 -38.60 -1.55 9.58
C GLU A 713 -37.80 -2.16 8.43
N VAL A 714 -38.36 -3.22 7.83
CA VAL A 714 -37.79 -3.82 6.63
C VAL A 714 -38.79 -3.64 5.50
N LEU A 715 -38.39 -2.92 4.45
CA LEU A 715 -39.22 -2.75 3.26
C LEU A 715 -38.85 -3.80 2.21
N GLU A 716 -39.73 -4.78 2.07
CA GLU A 716 -39.69 -5.74 0.97
C GLU A 716 -40.15 -5.08 -0.32
N SER A 717 -39.21 -4.43 -1.01
CA SER A 717 -39.48 -3.63 -2.22
C SER A 717 -39.05 -4.33 -3.51
N GLY A 718 -38.24 -5.39 -3.43
CA GLY A 718 -37.30 -5.74 -4.51
C GLY A 718 -36.00 -4.95 -4.32
N LEU A 719 -35.12 -4.94 -5.31
CA LEU A 719 -33.93 -4.08 -5.29
C LEU A 719 -34.06 -3.00 -6.37
N PRO A 720 -34.04 -1.70 -6.00
CA PRO A 720 -34.08 -0.60 -6.96
C PRO A 720 -33.09 -0.73 -8.13
N ARG A 721 -31.87 -1.24 -7.89
CA ARG A 721 -30.86 -1.46 -8.94
C ARG A 721 -31.28 -2.44 -10.03
N ASN A 722 -32.24 -3.33 -9.76
CA ASN A 722 -32.68 -4.36 -10.70
C ASN A 722 -33.77 -3.84 -11.65
N ASP A 723 -34.39 -2.68 -11.38
CA ASP A 723 -35.47 -2.16 -12.22
C ASP A 723 -35.03 -1.94 -13.68
N VAL A 724 -33.76 -1.58 -13.90
CA VAL A 724 -33.20 -1.41 -15.26
C VAL A 724 -33.22 -2.70 -16.10
N LEU A 725 -33.30 -3.88 -15.46
CA LEU A 725 -33.33 -5.18 -16.14
C LEU A 725 -34.69 -5.49 -16.77
N THR A 726 -35.75 -4.84 -16.28
CA THR A 726 -37.14 -5.06 -16.69
C THR A 726 -37.85 -3.78 -17.15
N SER A 727 -37.16 -2.64 -17.13
CA SER A 727 -37.66 -1.34 -17.58
C SER A 727 -38.05 -1.32 -19.07
N PRO A 728 -39.06 -0.53 -19.48
CA PRO A 728 -39.35 -0.27 -20.90
C PRO A 728 -38.16 0.26 -21.71
N ASP A 729 -37.26 1.03 -21.08
CA ASP A 729 -36.10 1.65 -21.74
C ASP A 729 -34.86 0.73 -21.79
N ARG A 730 -35.00 -0.53 -21.36
CA ARG A 730 -33.91 -1.51 -21.24
C ARG A 730 -33.08 -1.66 -22.51
N ASP A 731 -33.71 -1.66 -23.69
CA ASP A 731 -33.03 -1.97 -24.94
C ASP A 731 -32.19 -0.77 -25.42
N ALA A 732 -32.66 0.45 -25.19
CA ALA A 732 -31.88 1.67 -25.44
C ALA A 732 -30.67 1.76 -24.51
N LEU A 733 -30.85 1.47 -23.22
CA LEU A 733 -29.75 1.42 -22.26
C LEU A 733 -28.75 0.29 -22.59
N ALA A 734 -29.24 -0.89 -22.98
CA ALA A 734 -28.40 -2.01 -23.41
C ALA A 734 -27.54 -1.65 -24.63
N ALA A 735 -28.11 -0.94 -25.60
CA ALA A 735 -27.37 -0.46 -26.77
C ALA A 735 -26.24 0.50 -26.37
N ALA A 736 -26.53 1.48 -25.50
CA ALA A 736 -25.53 2.43 -24.99
C ALA A 736 -24.40 1.72 -24.20
N VAL A 737 -24.75 0.73 -23.36
CA VAL A 737 -23.75 -0.06 -22.62
C VAL A 737 -22.90 -0.92 -23.56
N ARG A 738 -23.50 -1.53 -24.59
CA ARG A 738 -22.77 -2.31 -25.61
C ARG A 738 -21.78 -1.42 -26.37
N GLU A 739 -22.20 -0.21 -26.76
CA GLU A 739 -21.33 0.77 -27.41
C GLU A 739 -20.17 1.18 -26.50
N ARG A 740 -20.45 1.55 -25.25
CA ARG A 740 -19.44 1.92 -24.25
C ARG A 740 -18.41 0.83 -23.98
N LEU A 741 -18.85 -0.43 -24.01
CA LEU A 741 -17.97 -1.60 -23.86
C LEU A 741 -17.25 -1.99 -25.17
N GLY A 742 -17.59 -1.38 -26.31
CA GLY A 742 -17.06 -1.72 -27.62
C GLY A 742 -17.42 -3.14 -28.05
N LEU A 743 -18.66 -3.58 -27.78
CA LEU A 743 -19.18 -4.90 -28.15
C LEU A 743 -19.75 -4.85 -29.57
N ALA A 744 -19.33 -5.78 -30.43
CA ALA A 744 -19.84 -5.84 -31.78
C ALA A 744 -21.35 -6.22 -31.81
N PRO A 745 -22.13 -5.66 -32.77
CA PRO A 745 -23.55 -5.99 -32.90
C PRO A 745 -23.79 -7.49 -33.11
N GLY A 746 -24.92 -7.99 -32.60
CA GLY A 746 -25.38 -9.36 -32.83
C GLY A 746 -24.66 -10.46 -32.05
N LYS A 747 -23.58 -10.14 -31.31
CA LYS A 747 -22.85 -11.13 -30.53
C LYS A 747 -23.50 -11.46 -29.19
N ARG A 748 -23.47 -12.75 -28.82
CA ARG A 748 -23.95 -13.29 -27.55
C ARG A 748 -22.92 -13.01 -26.44
N VAL A 749 -23.33 -12.40 -25.35
CA VAL A 749 -22.44 -11.95 -24.27
C VAL A 749 -22.45 -12.95 -23.12
N VAL A 750 -21.28 -13.51 -22.81
CA VAL A 750 -21.05 -14.36 -21.64
C VAL A 750 -20.32 -13.56 -20.58
N LEU A 751 -20.95 -13.35 -19.43
CA LEU A 751 -20.31 -12.69 -18.28
C LEU A 751 -19.83 -13.74 -17.28
N TYR A 752 -18.52 -13.82 -17.07
CA TYR A 752 -17.92 -14.57 -15.97
C TYR A 752 -17.68 -13.68 -14.75
N ALA A 753 -18.43 -13.90 -13.68
CA ALA A 753 -18.42 -13.08 -12.46
C ALA A 753 -18.14 -13.91 -11.18
N PRO A 754 -16.91 -14.43 -11.00
CA PRO A 754 -16.55 -15.28 -9.86
C PRO A 754 -16.48 -14.52 -8.52
N THR A 755 -16.81 -15.20 -7.42
CA THR A 755 -16.70 -14.64 -6.07
C THR A 755 -15.25 -14.51 -5.59
N TRP A 756 -15.00 -13.62 -4.63
CA TRP A 756 -13.72 -13.47 -3.92
C TRP A 756 -13.33 -14.69 -3.06
N ARG A 757 -12.04 -15.06 -3.06
CA ARG A 757 -11.47 -16.11 -2.18
C ARG A 757 -10.43 -15.55 -1.22
N ASP A 758 -10.74 -15.51 0.08
CA ASP A 758 -9.80 -15.05 1.13
C ASP A 758 -8.51 -15.88 1.21
N TYR A 759 -8.54 -17.13 0.78
CA TYR A 759 -7.40 -18.05 0.80
C TYR A 759 -6.61 -18.09 -0.51
N ASP A 760 -7.02 -17.36 -1.56
CA ASP A 760 -6.34 -17.33 -2.86
C ASP A 760 -6.02 -15.90 -3.35
N ARG A 761 -5.90 -14.94 -2.42
CA ARG A 761 -5.79 -13.49 -2.69
C ARG A 761 -4.70 -13.08 -3.68
N LYS A 762 -3.60 -13.85 -3.71
CA LYS A 762 -2.40 -13.52 -4.50
C LYS A 762 -2.47 -14.08 -5.93
N ASN A 763 -3.45 -14.92 -6.22
CA ASN A 763 -3.58 -15.56 -7.52
C ASN A 763 -4.28 -14.62 -8.51
N ALA A 764 -3.62 -14.28 -9.60
CA ALA A 764 -4.20 -13.45 -10.65
C ALA A 764 -4.95 -14.29 -11.71
N MET A 765 -4.83 -15.62 -11.67
CA MET A 765 -5.39 -16.47 -12.71
C MET A 765 -6.90 -16.61 -12.58
N VAL A 766 -7.59 -16.29 -13.67
CA VAL A 766 -8.97 -16.67 -13.92
C VAL A 766 -9.03 -18.21 -13.98
N LYS A 767 -10.05 -18.82 -13.36
CA LYS A 767 -10.14 -20.29 -13.25
C LYS A 767 -10.77 -20.95 -14.47
N LEU A 768 -11.70 -20.25 -15.13
CA LEU A 768 -12.24 -20.65 -16.41
C LEU A 768 -11.13 -20.59 -17.46
N ASP A 769 -10.96 -21.65 -18.23
CA ASP A 769 -10.02 -21.70 -19.35
C ASP A 769 -10.55 -20.85 -20.51
N LEU A 770 -10.18 -19.56 -20.49
CA LEU A 770 -10.67 -18.59 -21.46
C LEU A 770 -10.19 -18.89 -22.89
N ALA A 771 -9.05 -19.57 -23.05
CA ALA A 771 -8.54 -19.97 -24.37
C ALA A 771 -9.43 -21.04 -24.99
N LYS A 772 -9.74 -22.10 -24.22
CA LYS A 772 -10.67 -23.14 -24.68
C LYS A 772 -12.10 -22.62 -24.84
N ALA A 773 -12.55 -21.72 -23.95
CA ALA A 773 -13.85 -21.09 -24.10
C ALA A 773 -13.94 -20.27 -25.40
N ARG A 774 -12.89 -19.51 -25.74
CA ARG A 774 -12.83 -18.78 -27.02
C ARG A 774 -12.82 -19.72 -28.22
N GLU A 775 -12.06 -20.81 -28.16
CA GLU A 775 -12.01 -21.83 -29.22
C GLU A 775 -13.39 -22.48 -29.45
N ALA A 776 -14.08 -22.84 -28.37
CA ALA A 776 -15.36 -23.54 -28.42
C ALA A 776 -16.56 -22.65 -28.81
N LEU A 777 -16.57 -21.39 -28.35
CA LEU A 777 -17.68 -20.46 -28.57
C LEU A 777 -17.52 -19.61 -29.83
N GLY A 778 -16.31 -19.53 -30.38
CA GLY A 778 -16.04 -18.83 -31.64
C GLY A 778 -16.17 -17.31 -31.56
N ALA A 779 -16.36 -16.69 -32.72
CA ALA A 779 -16.40 -15.24 -32.89
C ALA A 779 -17.77 -14.61 -32.56
N ASP A 780 -18.83 -15.42 -32.52
CA ASP A 780 -20.21 -14.99 -32.25
C ASP A 780 -20.47 -14.66 -30.77
N HIS A 781 -19.50 -14.98 -29.91
CA HIS A 781 -19.57 -14.70 -28.47
C HIS A 781 -18.60 -13.58 -28.06
N GLU A 782 -19.02 -12.76 -27.10
CA GLU A 782 -18.13 -11.87 -26.34
C GLU A 782 -18.01 -12.38 -24.90
N ILE A 783 -16.79 -12.57 -24.41
CA ILE A 783 -16.54 -13.05 -23.05
C ILE A 783 -16.10 -11.87 -22.19
N LEU A 784 -16.90 -11.53 -21.19
CA LEU A 784 -16.62 -10.49 -20.21
C LEU A 784 -16.18 -11.13 -18.89
N VAL A 785 -15.13 -10.62 -18.26
CA VAL A 785 -14.65 -11.09 -16.95
C VAL A 785 -14.78 -9.98 -15.93
N ARG A 786 -15.64 -10.18 -14.92
CA ARG A 786 -15.77 -9.29 -13.75
C ARG A 786 -15.16 -9.97 -12.53
N ALA A 787 -13.86 -9.80 -12.33
CA ALA A 787 -13.19 -10.29 -11.14
C ALA A 787 -13.53 -9.43 -9.92
N HIS A 788 -13.10 -9.87 -8.74
CA HIS A 788 -13.26 -9.07 -7.53
C HIS A 788 -12.12 -8.04 -7.41
N PRO A 789 -12.39 -6.75 -7.10
CA PRO A 789 -11.37 -5.69 -7.02
C PRO A 789 -10.24 -5.97 -6.00
N MET A 790 -10.49 -6.78 -4.97
CA MET A 790 -9.47 -7.16 -3.97
C MET A 790 -8.52 -8.28 -4.42
N GLN A 791 -8.78 -8.92 -5.56
CA GLN A 791 -7.92 -9.94 -6.16
C GLN A 791 -6.67 -9.33 -6.78
N ALA A 792 -5.60 -10.11 -6.84
CA ALA A 792 -4.50 -9.78 -7.74
C ALA A 792 -5.09 -9.56 -9.15
N MET A 793 -4.62 -8.52 -9.84
CA MET A 793 -5.11 -8.10 -11.17
C MET A 793 -5.41 -9.33 -12.02
N PRO A 794 -6.67 -9.52 -12.43
CA PRO A 794 -7.03 -10.71 -13.16
C PRO A 794 -6.22 -10.75 -14.47
N ALA A 795 -5.57 -11.88 -14.71
CA ALA A 795 -4.88 -12.16 -15.96
C ALA A 795 -5.95 -12.52 -17.00
N VAL A 796 -6.67 -11.52 -17.50
CA VAL A 796 -7.65 -11.67 -18.58
C VAL A 796 -6.92 -11.48 -19.91
N PRO A 797 -6.67 -12.53 -20.70
CA PRO A 797 -6.03 -12.40 -22.02
C PRO A 797 -6.94 -11.63 -23.00
N ASP A 798 -6.37 -11.04 -24.04
CA ASP A 798 -7.08 -10.15 -24.99
C ASP A 798 -8.25 -10.83 -25.75
N ILE A 799 -8.32 -12.16 -25.70
CA ILE A 799 -9.46 -12.96 -26.18
C ILE A 799 -10.75 -12.80 -25.34
N ALA A 800 -10.67 -12.12 -24.19
CA ALA A 800 -11.77 -11.76 -23.32
C ALA A 800 -11.59 -10.32 -22.81
N ARG A 801 -12.68 -9.67 -22.38
CA ARG A 801 -12.66 -8.29 -21.92
C ARG A 801 -12.71 -8.22 -20.39
N ASP A 802 -11.75 -7.53 -19.78
CA ASP A 802 -11.77 -7.24 -18.35
C ASP A 802 -12.74 -6.08 -18.06
N VAL A 803 -13.83 -6.38 -17.36
CA VAL A 803 -14.85 -5.41 -16.93
C VAL A 803 -14.89 -5.27 -15.40
N THR A 804 -13.82 -5.67 -14.71
CA THR A 804 -13.71 -5.64 -13.24
C THR A 804 -13.90 -4.24 -12.66
N THR A 805 -13.48 -3.20 -13.36
CA THR A 805 -13.56 -1.80 -12.93
C THR A 805 -14.82 -1.08 -13.41
N TYR A 806 -15.70 -1.76 -14.17
CA TYR A 806 -16.94 -1.17 -14.68
C TYR A 806 -17.84 -0.75 -13.51
N PRO A 807 -18.36 0.50 -13.47
CA PRO A 807 -18.99 1.05 -12.27
C PRO A 807 -20.20 0.25 -11.78
N ASP A 808 -21.21 0.09 -12.62
CA ASP A 808 -22.47 -0.55 -12.25
C ASP A 808 -22.54 -1.99 -12.76
N ILE A 809 -22.94 -2.92 -11.90
CA ILE A 809 -23.12 -4.31 -12.33
C ILE A 809 -24.45 -4.51 -13.04
N ALA A 810 -25.49 -3.75 -12.71
CA ALA A 810 -26.82 -3.90 -13.33
C ALA A 810 -26.76 -3.66 -14.84
N GLU A 811 -25.96 -2.68 -15.28
CA GLU A 811 -25.69 -2.43 -16.70
C GLU A 811 -24.97 -3.61 -17.39
N LEU A 812 -24.01 -4.26 -16.72
CA LEU A 812 -23.38 -5.47 -17.28
C LEU A 812 -24.38 -6.63 -17.38
N LEU A 813 -25.21 -6.82 -16.36
CA LEU A 813 -26.24 -7.86 -16.36
C LEU A 813 -27.26 -7.63 -17.49
N LEU A 814 -27.62 -6.37 -17.74
CA LEU A 814 -28.54 -5.98 -18.81
C LEU A 814 -28.06 -6.44 -20.20
N VAL A 815 -26.75 -6.33 -20.49
CA VAL A 815 -26.19 -6.75 -21.80
C VAL A 815 -25.76 -8.21 -21.84
N THR A 816 -25.79 -8.92 -20.71
CA THR A 816 -25.34 -10.32 -20.58
C THR A 816 -26.42 -11.28 -21.05
N ASP A 817 -26.08 -12.18 -21.97
CA ASP A 817 -26.97 -13.24 -22.46
C ASP A 817 -26.84 -14.53 -21.63
N VAL A 818 -25.65 -14.80 -21.08
CA VAL A 818 -25.41 -15.94 -20.18
C VAL A 818 -24.50 -15.52 -19.02
N LEU A 819 -24.94 -15.76 -17.79
CA LEU A 819 -24.12 -15.52 -16.60
C LEU A 819 -23.39 -16.79 -16.18
N VAL A 820 -22.07 -16.75 -16.14
CA VAL A 820 -21.24 -17.76 -15.47
C VAL A 820 -20.81 -17.21 -14.12
N THR A 821 -21.24 -17.85 -13.05
CA THR A 821 -20.95 -17.41 -11.68
C THR A 821 -20.65 -18.59 -10.77
N ASP A 822 -20.51 -18.37 -9.48
CA ASP A 822 -20.36 -19.41 -8.47
C ASP A 822 -21.34 -19.13 -7.31
N TYR A 823 -20.86 -19.02 -6.08
CA TYR A 823 -21.65 -18.65 -4.91
C TYR A 823 -21.71 -17.12 -4.73
N SER A 824 -22.11 -16.40 -5.78
CA SER A 824 -22.24 -14.93 -5.78
C SER A 824 -23.69 -14.49 -5.68
N SER A 825 -23.97 -13.43 -4.92
CA SER A 825 -25.32 -12.87 -4.80
C SER A 825 -25.88 -12.31 -6.11
N VAL A 826 -25.03 -12.09 -7.12
CA VAL A 826 -25.44 -11.61 -8.45
C VAL A 826 -26.43 -12.54 -9.13
N MET A 827 -26.48 -13.82 -8.76
CA MET A 827 -27.47 -14.77 -9.29
C MET A 827 -28.91 -14.34 -8.98
N PHE A 828 -29.14 -13.73 -7.81
CA PHE A 828 -30.46 -13.25 -7.38
C PHE A 828 -30.88 -11.99 -8.13
N ASP A 829 -29.93 -11.22 -8.64
CA ASP A 829 -30.21 -10.05 -9.49
C ASP A 829 -30.49 -10.52 -10.93
N PHE A 830 -29.63 -11.38 -11.47
CA PHE A 830 -29.68 -11.80 -12.87
C PHE A 830 -30.89 -12.67 -13.21
N VAL A 831 -31.46 -13.39 -12.23
CA VAL A 831 -32.68 -14.20 -12.45
C VAL A 831 -33.87 -13.36 -12.96
N CYS A 832 -33.85 -12.04 -12.72
CA CYS A 832 -34.89 -11.12 -13.21
C CYS A 832 -34.91 -11.02 -14.75
N THR A 833 -33.81 -11.37 -15.41
CA THR A 833 -33.67 -11.25 -16.88
C THR A 833 -34.35 -12.39 -17.65
N GLY A 834 -34.63 -13.53 -17.00
CA GLY A 834 -35.10 -14.74 -17.69
C GLY A 834 -34.00 -15.48 -18.48
N ARG A 835 -32.73 -15.06 -18.34
CA ARG A 835 -31.58 -15.62 -19.08
C ARG A 835 -30.81 -16.67 -18.28
N PRO A 836 -30.17 -17.65 -18.94
CA PRO A 836 -29.56 -18.80 -18.27
C PRO A 836 -28.35 -18.44 -17.40
N ILE A 837 -28.19 -19.21 -16.32
CA ILE A 837 -27.08 -19.11 -15.36
C ILE A 837 -26.33 -20.44 -15.29
N VAL A 838 -25.01 -20.40 -15.40
CA VAL A 838 -24.13 -21.56 -15.22
C VAL A 838 -23.26 -21.35 -13.98
N PHE A 839 -23.23 -22.33 -13.08
CA PHE A 839 -22.50 -22.22 -11.81
C PHE A 839 -21.18 -23.00 -11.87
N TYR A 840 -20.05 -22.30 -11.91
CA TYR A 840 -18.72 -22.89 -11.85
C TYR A 840 -18.24 -23.06 -10.40
N GLY A 841 -18.76 -24.09 -9.72
CA GLY A 841 -18.54 -24.40 -8.30
C GLY A 841 -17.30 -25.25 -8.00
N TYR A 842 -16.18 -25.05 -8.70
CA TYR A 842 -14.97 -25.91 -8.61
C TYR A 842 -14.37 -26.05 -7.19
N ASP A 843 -14.63 -25.10 -6.29
CA ASP A 843 -14.17 -25.09 -4.90
C ASP A 843 -15.30 -25.00 -3.86
N LEU A 844 -16.54 -25.35 -4.23
CA LEU A 844 -17.75 -25.17 -3.41
C LEU A 844 -17.60 -25.73 -1.99
N ALA A 845 -17.19 -26.99 -1.82
CA ALA A 845 -17.04 -27.62 -0.50
C ALA A 845 -16.02 -26.88 0.39
N LYS A 846 -14.91 -26.44 -0.20
CA LYS A 846 -13.87 -25.67 0.49
C LYS A 846 -14.36 -24.27 0.84
N TYR A 847 -15.18 -23.67 -0.01
CA TYR A 847 -15.73 -22.34 0.25
C TYR A 847 -16.79 -22.37 1.35
N ALA A 848 -17.76 -23.28 1.26
CA ALA A 848 -18.85 -23.45 2.22
C ALA A 848 -18.31 -23.71 3.64
N SER A 849 -17.31 -24.60 3.78
CA SER A 849 -16.68 -24.89 5.08
C SER A 849 -15.97 -23.70 5.73
N LYS A 850 -15.49 -22.74 4.93
CA LYS A 850 -14.78 -21.55 5.45
C LYS A 850 -15.68 -20.35 5.68
N ARG A 851 -16.65 -20.13 4.79
CA ARG A 851 -17.45 -18.90 4.77
C ARG A 851 -18.85 -19.09 5.35
N GLY A 852 -19.42 -20.30 5.27
CA GLY A 852 -20.83 -20.57 5.51
C GLY A 852 -21.71 -20.05 4.37
N LEU A 853 -22.73 -20.82 3.99
CA LEU A 853 -23.72 -20.47 2.97
C LEU A 853 -25.13 -20.65 3.55
N TYR A 854 -26.05 -19.76 3.17
CA TYR A 854 -27.48 -19.88 3.50
C TYR A 854 -28.25 -20.77 2.52
N LEU A 855 -27.68 -20.99 1.33
CA LEU A 855 -28.29 -21.73 0.22
C LEU A 855 -27.51 -23.02 -0.04
N ASP A 856 -28.23 -24.12 -0.27
CA ASP A 856 -27.67 -25.33 -0.86
C ASP A 856 -27.70 -25.20 -2.40
N LEU A 857 -26.56 -24.81 -2.98
CA LEU A 857 -26.46 -24.51 -4.41
C LEU A 857 -26.80 -25.71 -5.32
N PRO A 858 -26.22 -26.91 -5.15
CA PRO A 858 -26.60 -28.08 -5.93
C PRO A 858 -28.12 -28.33 -6.02
N GLU A 859 -28.83 -28.18 -4.90
CA GLU A 859 -30.27 -28.43 -4.82
C GLU A 859 -31.12 -27.25 -5.32
N GLN A 860 -30.67 -26.01 -5.09
CA GLN A 860 -31.53 -24.83 -5.25
C GLN A 860 -31.14 -23.92 -6.43
N ALA A 861 -30.00 -24.13 -7.08
CA ALA A 861 -29.55 -23.27 -8.18
C ALA A 861 -30.53 -23.29 -9.38
N PRO A 862 -30.74 -22.14 -10.05
CA PRO A 862 -31.57 -22.02 -11.26
C PRO A 862 -30.88 -22.52 -12.54
N GLY A 863 -29.80 -23.29 -12.41
CA GLY A 863 -28.98 -23.77 -13.52
C GLY A 863 -27.94 -24.78 -13.06
N PRO A 864 -27.15 -25.36 -13.98
CA PRO A 864 -26.25 -26.46 -13.65
C PRO A 864 -25.09 -25.98 -12.76
N VAL A 865 -24.75 -26.80 -11.75
CA VAL A 865 -23.57 -26.62 -10.88
C VAL A 865 -22.47 -27.56 -11.34
N LEU A 866 -21.41 -26.99 -11.90
CA LEU A 866 -20.35 -27.68 -12.61
C LEU A 866 -19.01 -27.48 -11.90
N SER A 867 -18.13 -28.47 -12.00
CA SER A 867 -16.89 -28.54 -11.21
C SER A 867 -15.63 -28.28 -12.05
N THR A 868 -15.71 -28.45 -13.37
CA THR A 868 -14.58 -28.28 -14.28
C THR A 868 -14.83 -27.19 -15.33
N SER A 869 -13.75 -26.60 -15.84
CA SER A 869 -13.85 -25.64 -16.93
C SER A 869 -14.39 -26.26 -18.22
N ALA A 870 -14.14 -27.54 -18.47
CA ALA A 870 -14.62 -28.24 -19.65
C ALA A 870 -16.15 -28.38 -19.62
N GLU A 871 -16.71 -28.83 -18.49
CA GLU A 871 -18.16 -28.92 -18.29
C GLU A 871 -18.86 -27.56 -18.50
N VAL A 872 -18.28 -26.48 -17.99
CA VAL A 872 -18.81 -25.13 -18.18
C VAL A 872 -18.83 -24.74 -19.66
N ILE A 873 -17.74 -25.02 -20.38
CA ILE A 873 -17.64 -24.72 -21.81
C ILE A 873 -18.67 -25.54 -22.60
N ASP A 874 -18.83 -26.81 -22.29
CA ASP A 874 -19.81 -27.68 -22.96
C ASP A 874 -21.24 -27.18 -22.71
N ALA A 875 -21.57 -26.78 -21.48
CA ALA A 875 -22.87 -26.17 -21.16
C ALA A 875 -23.11 -24.84 -21.90
N LEU A 876 -22.07 -24.04 -22.15
CA LEU A 876 -22.18 -22.81 -22.91
C LEU A 876 -22.43 -23.06 -24.42
N ARG A 877 -21.92 -24.17 -24.97
CA ARG A 877 -22.14 -24.54 -26.39
C ARG A 877 -23.59 -24.92 -26.67
N SER A 878 -24.26 -25.57 -25.73
CA SER A 878 -25.67 -25.99 -25.82
C SER A 878 -26.57 -25.23 -24.85
N ILE A 879 -26.27 -23.94 -24.63
CA ILE A 879 -26.91 -23.17 -23.56
C ILE A 879 -28.44 -23.08 -23.67
N ASP A 880 -28.99 -23.12 -24.89
CA ASP A 880 -30.44 -23.08 -25.11
C ASP A 880 -31.12 -24.38 -24.63
N GLU A 881 -30.47 -25.54 -24.82
CA GLU A 881 -30.92 -26.83 -24.26
C GLU A 881 -30.78 -26.86 -22.74
N VAL A 882 -29.66 -26.35 -22.22
CA VAL A 882 -29.43 -26.23 -20.77
C VAL A 882 -30.48 -25.33 -20.13
N ALA A 883 -30.83 -24.22 -20.76
CA ALA A 883 -31.88 -23.30 -20.30
C ALA A 883 -33.24 -24.00 -20.25
N ALA A 884 -33.62 -24.69 -21.32
CA ALA A 884 -34.87 -25.44 -21.38
C ALA A 884 -34.95 -26.53 -20.30
N ALA A 885 -33.86 -27.27 -20.07
CA ALA A 885 -33.79 -28.31 -19.04
C ALA A 885 -33.89 -27.79 -17.59
N HIS A 886 -33.63 -26.49 -17.37
CA HIS A 886 -33.66 -25.86 -16.03
C HIS A 886 -34.79 -24.84 -15.86
N ALA A 887 -35.72 -24.71 -16.82
CA ALA A 887 -36.77 -23.69 -16.80
C ALA A 887 -37.61 -23.70 -15.51
N ASP A 888 -38.09 -24.88 -15.08
CA ASP A 888 -38.90 -25.00 -13.85
C ASP A 888 -38.12 -24.58 -12.59
N ARG A 889 -36.83 -24.94 -12.51
CA ARG A 889 -35.96 -24.52 -11.39
C ARG A 889 -35.71 -23.02 -11.44
N TYR A 890 -35.54 -22.46 -12.63
CA TYR A 890 -35.35 -21.03 -12.82
C TYR A 890 -36.58 -20.24 -12.35
N ASP A 891 -37.77 -20.64 -12.77
CA ASP A 891 -39.03 -20.00 -12.39
C ASP A 891 -39.30 -20.10 -10.88
N ALA A 892 -39.07 -21.28 -10.29
CA ALA A 892 -39.17 -21.48 -8.85
C ALA A 892 -38.18 -20.60 -8.06
N PHE A 893 -36.94 -20.48 -8.55
CA PHE A 893 -35.92 -19.62 -7.96
C PHE A 893 -36.35 -18.14 -8.06
N ARG A 894 -36.78 -17.68 -9.23
CA ARG A 894 -37.26 -16.32 -9.43
C ARG A 894 -38.43 -15.99 -8.51
N ALA A 895 -39.43 -16.85 -8.43
CA ALA A 895 -40.60 -16.67 -7.58
C ALA A 895 -40.24 -16.59 -6.09
N THR A 896 -39.21 -17.33 -5.67
CA THR A 896 -38.76 -17.34 -4.27
C THR A 896 -37.90 -16.12 -3.92
N PHE A 897 -36.91 -15.80 -4.76
CA PHE A 897 -35.85 -14.86 -4.41
C PHE A 897 -36.00 -13.46 -5.00
N ALA A 898 -36.78 -13.29 -6.07
CA ALA A 898 -36.99 -12.02 -6.76
C ALA A 898 -38.48 -11.72 -7.10
N PRO A 899 -39.47 -12.01 -6.22
CA PRO A 899 -40.90 -11.84 -6.54
C PRO A 899 -41.34 -10.38 -6.74
N LYS A 900 -40.53 -9.41 -6.28
CA LYS A 900 -40.83 -7.97 -6.33
C LYS A 900 -39.88 -7.18 -7.24
N ASP A 901 -38.96 -7.84 -7.95
CA ASP A 901 -38.11 -7.21 -8.97
C ASP A 901 -38.85 -7.13 -10.31
N ASP A 902 -39.96 -6.39 -10.33
CA ASP A 902 -40.90 -6.24 -11.44
C ASP A 902 -40.76 -4.88 -12.17
N GLY A 903 -39.64 -4.18 -11.96
CA GLY A 903 -39.38 -2.87 -12.55
C GLY A 903 -39.99 -1.70 -11.76
N LYS A 904 -40.54 -1.97 -10.57
CA LYS A 904 -41.19 -0.97 -9.72
C LYS A 904 -40.59 -0.88 -8.31
N ALA A 905 -39.45 -1.53 -8.06
CA ALA A 905 -38.85 -1.55 -6.73
C ALA A 905 -38.45 -0.14 -6.27
N THR A 906 -37.85 0.65 -7.16
CA THR A 906 -37.45 2.03 -6.90
C THR A 906 -38.65 2.90 -6.59
N ALA A 907 -39.73 2.80 -7.37
CA ALA A 907 -40.95 3.56 -7.14
C ALA A 907 -41.55 3.27 -5.75
N ARG A 908 -41.64 2.00 -5.35
CA ARG A 908 -42.12 1.61 -4.00
C ARG A 908 -41.28 2.23 -2.89
N VAL A 909 -39.95 2.26 -3.06
CA VAL A 909 -39.04 2.85 -2.06
C VAL A 909 -39.25 4.36 -1.98
N VAL A 910 -39.35 5.05 -3.12
CA VAL A 910 -39.55 6.51 -3.15
C VAL A 910 -40.92 6.88 -2.58
N ASP A 911 -41.99 6.17 -2.95
CA ASP A 911 -43.35 6.38 -2.43
C ASP A 911 -43.41 6.20 -0.90
N HIS A 912 -42.65 5.24 -0.38
CA HIS A 912 -42.61 4.94 1.06
C HIS A 912 -41.81 5.99 1.85
N LEU A 913 -40.71 6.50 1.29
CA LEU A 913 -39.80 7.42 1.98
C LEU A 913 -40.20 8.90 1.82
N PHE A 914 -40.80 9.26 0.67
CA PHE A 914 -41.09 10.63 0.27
C PHE A 914 -42.56 10.75 -0.17
N PRO A 915 -43.52 10.55 0.75
CA PRO A 915 -44.95 10.54 0.45
C PRO A 915 -45.54 11.90 0.09
#